data_AF-A0A9X2RP06-F1
#
_entry.id   AF-A0A9X2RP06-F1
#
_cell.length_a   1.000
_cell.length_b   1.000
_cell.length_c   1.000
_cell.angle_alpha   90.00
_cell.angle_beta   90.00
_cell.angle_gamma   90.00
#
_symmetry.space_group_name_H-M   'P 1'
#
loop_
_entity.id
_entity.type
_entity.pdbx_description
1 polymer ?
#
loop_
_entity_poly.entity_id
_entity_poly.type
_entity_poly.pdbx_seq_one_letter_code
_entity_poly.pdbx_strand_id
1 'polypeptide(L)'
;MSDTSTRTEERETEGPAGRRLRLPGRGGGSPLFRNAFALMLNTGISAVLGLGYWLIAARYYTEEAVGQGSAAIAAMKLLAGLTAVTLTGGLARFIPVAGRTTGKLVFRTYAGSSLLVASAACVFLLTLGSWGPSYHFLNGSLNGLGFVAAVVAWSVLTLQDGVLTGLRRALWVPVGNTVFSAAKLALLVALAASLPTSGVFVSWVVSIGVSVLPLGWLVFRRLVPRHVTATEAIARPASYREMGRFLAGDYTGSLFSLAVVYLVPVIIASQVSSEDNAYFYITTTIGGTVNLLAINMGASLTVEGSHDPARLAENCRAALRRMATIMVPVCLLLFLLAPYILRVFGPGYAHAATPLLRWFAVGAALRVVMEVYFAVLRAQSRTAGLAYLQGLLCVLVLGLTLVLLPRMGLTGAGVAEICSLAVIVSISAVKLRRILRASRPEPAAYAPDVAPDGDLADLAARGDRRDAPRTEPRGLRRGARHGITRGLGGEGEQEPGERDSGAYGTRWALRAALDADTMPLGVRLDFDHLERRPDLRHTPEAVVVSHSVSPAASQAASEQPVAGPAREKAAQDKSAQEKGSAPPGPAPWWSGPEATVWLLLAAALALYWLPLVGVGELALDRMGGLGLVSVLPVATLGGVALLVVSFVAALRLDGQRRRLLTAVLLLTVISLHALPAVLEDQPRFATAWQHLGFLDFIDRTGVAAPDLDARWSWPGFFALMAFAAKTAGVSDLTEVLRWWPTAIQLLCLAPLALLLRAVRAGWRAKWTAAWLFVLCGWVGQDYFSPQALNYFFYLLFAAVLLVWFRWPRQLRGTLLPGETEPQPAGRRAQGALLAVVIALFAASVASHQLTPFVMLGVLTALVLTRRSTLRGLPLLCGVMLIVWVGFLAEPYWSGHFDELFGGLGSLGGNVSSSVSGRIEGGSPVHKLVLYARVVLAGGVLSFAAIGWWRRRRAGIGDVALLVLTGVPFLAFGMQSYGGEVALRVFLFALPGACVLAALALFPHATERPGRPVLAPVAALLAGLVLIFGFLVARWGNESFERVRPGEVAAMDFVYAHDEPTVRLLWMSSDPSKNVTPAMPWGARDMERVHYDATLAPRDPARVDDLVSALRKAGPRAYLMVNRGQSVYLELDAGYAADWDSRMRFTLDGRPELRRVLVNDDAVLYELKDKPAGAAPEPRPGPAGPRVTWTPVSVIGGLAAVALLVLLTAREVLRVAARPGVRQLRWLQGSYWFALPLLLVLLASLVHRFATMS
;
A
#
# COMPACT_ATOMS: atom_id res chain seq x y z
N MET A 1 3.67 61.57 -17.37
CA MET A 1 2.81 62.67 -16.95
C MET A 1 1.75 62.87 -18.02
N SER A 2 0.50 62.95 -17.57
CA SER A 2 -0.74 63.52 -18.13
C SER A 2 -1.09 63.47 -19.64
N ASP A 3 -2.33 62.99 -19.86
CA ASP A 3 -3.36 63.39 -20.86
C ASP A 3 -3.12 63.10 -22.35
N THR A 4 -4.09 62.64 -23.16
CA THR A 4 -5.44 63.20 -23.34
C THR A 4 -6.37 62.26 -24.17
N SER A 5 -7.67 62.25 -23.82
CA SER A 5 -8.91 62.23 -24.65
C SER A 5 -9.38 61.07 -25.58
N THR A 6 -10.57 60.53 -25.23
CA THR A 6 -11.86 60.37 -25.98
C THR A 6 -11.99 59.50 -27.24
N ARG A 7 -12.87 58.47 -27.16
CA ARG A 7 -14.19 58.31 -27.85
C ARG A 7 -14.77 56.90 -27.57
N THR A 8 -15.88 56.77 -26.84
CA THR A 8 -17.32 56.70 -27.25
C THR A 8 -17.76 55.39 -27.93
N GLU A 9 -18.56 54.64 -27.16
CA GLU A 9 -19.67 53.71 -27.47
C GLU A 9 -19.64 52.84 -28.75
N GLU A 10 -19.67 51.52 -28.54
CA GLU A 10 -20.45 50.60 -29.37
C GLU A 10 -21.06 49.47 -28.54
N ARG A 11 -22.32 49.15 -28.85
CA ARG A 11 -23.19 48.12 -28.26
C ARG A 11 -22.54 46.74 -28.30
N GLU A 12 -22.54 46.03 -27.18
CA GLU A 12 -22.50 44.56 -27.17
C GLU A 12 -23.79 43.99 -26.56
N THR A 13 -24.50 43.28 -27.45
CA THR A 13 -25.64 42.40 -27.29
C THR A 13 -25.71 41.61 -25.99
N GLU A 14 -26.91 41.56 -25.40
CA GLU A 14 -27.30 40.56 -24.40
C GLU A 14 -27.07 39.14 -24.94
N GLY A 15 -25.96 38.52 -24.55
CA GLY A 15 -25.72 37.08 -24.69
C GLY A 15 -26.35 36.32 -23.52
N PRO A 16 -26.93 35.12 -23.76
CA PRO A 16 -27.66 34.39 -22.73
C PRO A 16 -26.72 34.02 -21.58
N ALA A 17 -27.17 34.27 -20.35
CA ALA A 17 -26.46 34.04 -19.10
C ALA A 17 -25.69 32.71 -19.09
N GLY A 18 -24.39 32.80 -19.39
CA GLY A 18 -23.45 31.69 -19.36
C GLY A 18 -23.28 31.16 -17.95
N ARG A 19 -24.05 30.12 -17.62
CA ARG A 19 -23.92 29.27 -16.43
C ARG A 19 -22.46 28.87 -16.25
N ARG A 20 -21.75 29.53 -15.33
CA ARG A 20 -20.42 29.09 -14.85
C ARG A 20 -20.56 27.66 -14.31
N LEU A 21 -20.12 26.68 -15.10
CA LEU A 21 -20.14 25.26 -14.75
C LEU A 21 -19.22 24.98 -13.57
N ARG A 22 -19.83 24.75 -12.41
CA ARG A 22 -19.20 24.22 -11.20
C ARG A 22 -18.68 22.80 -11.47
N LEU A 23 -17.38 22.60 -11.23
CA LEU A 23 -16.70 21.30 -11.29
C LEU A 23 -17.28 20.27 -10.31
N PRO A 24 -17.55 19.01 -10.73
CA PRO A 24 -17.91 17.92 -9.83
C PRO A 24 -16.67 17.46 -9.04
N GLY A 25 -16.73 17.55 -7.71
CA GLY A 25 -15.61 17.29 -6.79
C GLY A 25 -15.57 18.25 -5.60
N ARG A 26 -16.30 19.36 -5.73
CA ARG A 26 -16.80 20.17 -4.61
C ARG A 26 -18.30 19.95 -4.42
N GLY A 27 -18.65 18.73 -4.03
CA GLY A 27 -19.97 18.39 -3.52
C GLY A 27 -19.88 17.21 -2.56
N GLY A 28 -20.30 17.42 -1.32
CA GLY A 28 -20.94 16.37 -0.52
C GLY A 28 -20.13 15.66 0.57
N GLY A 29 -18.80 15.63 0.53
CA GLY A 29 -18.06 15.34 1.77
C GLY A 29 -18.11 16.61 2.61
N SER A 30 -18.86 16.64 3.71
CA SER A 30 -18.87 17.81 4.60
C SER A 30 -17.42 18.26 4.83
N PRO A 31 -17.10 19.58 4.85
CA PRO A 31 -15.76 20.07 5.20
C PRO A 31 -15.24 19.44 6.50
N LEU A 32 -16.18 19.07 7.37
CA LEU A 32 -16.02 18.28 8.58
C LEU A 32 -15.36 16.91 8.34
N PHE A 33 -15.84 16.11 7.38
CA PHE A 33 -15.32 14.77 7.09
C PHE A 33 -13.88 14.78 6.57
N ARG A 34 -13.53 15.76 5.70
CA ARG A 34 -12.16 15.91 5.18
C ARG A 34 -11.16 16.31 6.27
N ASN A 35 -11.57 17.20 7.17
CA ASN A 35 -10.74 17.62 8.29
C ASN A 35 -10.61 16.52 9.34
N ALA A 36 -11.70 15.80 9.65
CA ALA A 36 -11.67 14.66 10.55
C ALA A 36 -10.72 13.56 10.06
N PHE A 37 -10.77 13.21 8.77
CA PHE A 37 -9.85 12.23 8.19
C PHE A 37 -8.39 12.69 8.23
N ALA A 38 -8.10 13.96 7.93
CA ALA A 38 -6.75 14.52 8.00
C ALA A 38 -6.18 14.47 9.42
N LEU A 39 -7.00 14.76 10.44
CA LEU A 39 -6.61 14.70 11.84
C LEU A 39 -6.43 13.24 12.32
N MET A 40 -7.29 12.32 11.89
CA MET A 40 -7.11 10.88 12.19
C MET A 40 -5.83 10.32 11.56
N LEU A 41 -5.54 10.70 10.32
CA LEU A 41 -4.31 10.32 9.63
C LEU A 41 -3.07 10.89 10.34
N ASN A 42 -3.12 12.16 10.76
CA ASN A 42 -2.07 12.79 11.56
C ASN A 42 -1.75 11.99 12.83
N THR A 43 -2.79 11.63 13.58
CA THR A 43 -2.66 10.86 14.83
C THR A 43 -2.02 9.49 14.58
N GLY A 44 -2.45 8.77 13.54
CA GLY A 44 -1.88 7.47 13.17
C GLY A 44 -0.41 7.56 12.77
N ILE A 45 -0.06 8.50 11.88
CA ILE A 45 1.33 8.71 11.43
C ILE A 45 2.22 9.09 12.62
N SER A 46 1.76 10.02 13.46
CA SER A 46 2.53 10.49 14.63
C SER A 46 2.76 9.38 15.65
N ALA A 47 1.80 8.48 15.85
CA ALA A 47 1.94 7.35 16.76
C ALA A 47 2.99 6.34 16.27
N VAL A 48 2.95 5.97 14.98
CA VAL A 48 3.91 5.02 14.38
C VAL A 48 5.32 5.60 14.40
N LEU A 49 5.50 6.84 13.95
CA LEU A 49 6.81 7.50 13.96
C LEU A 49 7.30 7.77 15.39
N GLY A 50 6.38 8.02 16.34
CA GLY A 50 6.69 8.19 17.75
C GLY A 50 7.22 6.91 18.41
N LEU A 51 6.57 5.77 18.18
CA LEU A 51 7.06 4.47 18.64
C LEU A 51 8.41 4.12 18.01
N GLY A 52 8.57 4.36 16.70
CA GLY A 52 9.85 4.17 16.02
C GLY A 52 10.98 5.03 16.61
N TYR A 53 10.69 6.30 16.95
CA TYR A 53 11.64 7.18 17.62
C TYR A 53 12.14 6.60 18.95
N TRP A 54 11.23 6.13 19.81
CA TRP A 54 11.61 5.60 21.11
C TRP A 54 12.32 4.25 21.02
N LEU A 55 12.01 3.45 20.00
CA LEU A 55 12.74 2.22 19.73
C LEU A 55 14.20 2.51 19.36
N ILE A 56 14.42 3.50 18.48
CA ILE A 56 15.78 3.95 18.14
C ILE A 56 16.46 4.56 19.37
N ALA A 57 15.76 5.38 20.16
CA ALA A 57 16.33 5.99 21.36
C ALA A 57 16.84 4.93 22.35
N ALA A 58 16.04 3.88 22.62
CA ALA A 58 16.42 2.78 23.50
C ALA A 58 17.61 1.94 22.99
N ARG A 59 17.93 2.02 21.68
CA ARG A 59 19.05 1.28 21.07
C ARG A 59 20.34 2.08 21.01
N TYR A 60 20.25 3.40 20.83
CA TYR A 60 21.41 4.26 20.60
C TYR A 60 21.79 5.10 21.83
N TYR A 61 20.90 5.23 22.82
CA TYR A 61 21.13 6.00 24.04
C TYR A 61 21.00 5.09 25.26
N THR A 62 21.67 5.48 26.36
CA THR A 62 21.51 4.79 27.64
C THR A 62 20.09 4.99 28.19
N GLU A 63 19.62 4.04 28.99
CA GLU A 63 18.31 4.11 29.62
C GLU A 63 18.16 5.38 30.48
N GLU A 64 19.23 5.81 31.15
CA GLU A 64 19.29 7.08 31.89
C GLU A 64 19.07 8.31 30.98
N ALA A 65 19.75 8.37 29.82
CA ALA A 65 19.60 9.48 28.87
C ALA A 65 18.20 9.51 28.23
N VAL A 66 17.64 8.33 27.93
CA VAL A 66 16.24 8.20 27.48
C VAL A 66 15.29 8.74 28.54
N GLY A 67 15.54 8.41 29.82
CA GLY A 67 14.78 8.86 30.97
C GLY A 67 14.83 10.35 31.26
N GLN A 68 16.02 10.96 31.19
CA GLN A 68 16.20 12.40 31.33
C GLN A 68 15.53 13.15 30.17
N GLY A 69 15.74 12.67 28.93
CA GLY A 69 15.12 13.23 27.74
C GLY A 69 13.59 13.16 27.78
N SER A 70 13.02 12.02 28.17
CA SER A 70 11.57 11.85 28.28
C SER A 70 10.96 12.70 29.39
N ALA A 71 11.66 12.86 30.53
CA ALA A 71 11.24 13.74 31.63
C ALA A 71 11.14 15.20 31.16
N ALA A 72 12.18 15.72 30.51
CA ALA A 72 12.17 17.08 29.99
C ALA A 72 11.11 17.29 28.90
N ILE A 73 10.88 16.29 28.04
CA ILE A 73 9.78 16.34 27.05
C ILE A 73 8.42 16.37 27.74
N ALA A 74 8.22 15.60 28.81
CA ALA A 74 6.97 15.59 29.57
C ALA A 74 6.72 16.94 30.25
N ALA A 75 7.73 17.51 30.92
CA ALA A 75 7.65 18.84 31.53
C ALA A 75 7.40 19.94 30.49
N MET A 76 8.08 19.88 29.35
CA MET A 76 7.86 20.80 28.24
C MET A 76 6.40 20.76 27.74
N LYS A 77 5.85 19.56 27.54
CA LYS A 77 4.45 19.36 27.11
C LYS A 77 3.45 19.83 28.16
N LEU A 78 3.72 19.60 29.45
CA LEU A 78 2.89 20.08 30.56
C LEU A 78 2.81 21.61 30.57
N LEU A 79 3.97 22.27 30.59
CA LEU A 79 4.08 23.74 30.67
C LEU A 79 3.44 24.41 29.46
N ALA A 80 3.72 23.93 28.25
CA ALA A 80 3.10 24.46 27.04
C ALA A 80 1.58 24.17 27.00
N GLY A 81 1.16 23.02 27.52
CA GLY A 81 -0.21 22.58 27.61
C GLY A 81 -1.13 23.51 28.42
N LEU A 82 -0.58 24.25 29.39
CA LEU A 82 -1.32 25.24 30.20
C LEU A 82 -2.05 26.28 29.33
N THR A 83 -1.44 26.64 28.20
CA THR A 83 -2.06 27.58 27.24
C THR A 83 -2.69 26.86 26.05
N ALA A 84 -2.10 25.75 25.60
CA ALA A 84 -2.48 25.12 24.35
C ALA A 84 -3.90 24.53 24.37
N VAL A 85 -4.33 23.88 25.46
CA VAL A 85 -5.58 23.09 25.43
C VAL A 85 -6.81 23.97 25.22
N THR A 86 -6.87 25.16 25.83
CA THR A 86 -8.01 26.07 25.69
C THR A 86 -7.89 27.03 24.52
N LEU A 87 -6.67 27.52 24.25
CA LEU A 87 -6.45 28.43 23.12
C LEU A 87 -6.57 27.71 21.77
N THR A 88 -6.24 26.43 21.66
CA THR A 88 -6.40 25.66 20.40
C THR A 88 -7.88 25.55 20.01
N GLY A 89 -8.75 25.21 20.97
CA GLY A 89 -10.21 25.18 20.77
C GLY A 89 -10.77 26.58 20.49
N GLY A 90 -10.29 27.60 21.21
CA GLY A 90 -10.63 29.01 20.96
C GLY A 90 -10.25 29.48 19.55
N LEU A 91 -9.02 29.21 19.10
CA LEU A 91 -8.54 29.56 17.76
C LEU A 91 -9.36 28.87 16.67
N ALA A 92 -9.65 27.57 16.83
CA ALA A 92 -10.48 26.82 15.88
C ALA A 92 -11.91 27.41 15.77
N ARG A 93 -12.45 27.95 16.87
CA ARG A 93 -13.80 28.58 16.92
C ARG A 93 -13.82 30.02 16.40
N PHE A 94 -12.85 30.85 16.78
CA PHE A 94 -12.90 32.31 16.56
C PHE A 94 -12.20 32.76 15.27
N ILE A 95 -11.21 32.03 14.75
CA ILE A 95 -10.56 32.36 13.47
C ILE A 95 -11.55 32.42 12.29
N PRO A 96 -12.52 31.47 12.16
CA PRO A 96 -13.52 31.52 11.09
C PRO A 96 -14.33 32.82 11.02
N VAL A 97 -14.51 33.54 12.15
CA VAL A 97 -15.35 34.75 12.26
C VAL A 97 -14.55 36.05 12.41
N ALA A 98 -13.22 35.97 12.59
CA ALA A 98 -12.36 37.13 12.89
C ALA A 98 -12.14 38.11 11.72
N GLY A 99 -12.24 37.66 10.46
CA GLY A 99 -12.07 38.52 9.28
C GLY A 99 -10.74 39.29 9.28
N ARG A 100 -10.78 40.61 9.09
CA ARG A 100 -9.59 41.48 9.04
C ARG A 100 -8.70 41.42 10.29
N THR A 101 -9.21 40.99 11.44
CA THR A 101 -8.42 40.88 12.68
C THR A 101 -7.71 39.54 12.84
N THR A 102 -7.89 38.57 11.93
CA THR A 102 -7.29 37.22 12.03
C THR A 102 -5.78 37.25 12.26
N GLY A 103 -5.03 38.07 11.52
CA GLY A 103 -3.58 38.16 11.69
C GLY A 103 -3.16 38.68 13.07
N LYS A 104 -3.84 39.72 13.57
CA LYS A 104 -3.62 40.27 14.91
C LYS A 104 -4.01 39.29 16.01
N LEU A 105 -5.10 38.54 15.82
CA LEU A 105 -5.54 37.51 16.75
C LEU A 105 -4.48 36.40 16.87
N VAL A 106 -4.04 35.84 15.74
CA VAL A 106 -3.02 34.78 15.72
C VAL A 106 -1.72 35.24 16.38
N PHE A 107 -1.22 36.44 16.01
CA PHE A 107 0.00 36.98 16.57
C PHE A 107 -0.10 37.24 18.09
N ARG A 108 -1.19 37.86 18.55
CA ARG A 108 -1.41 38.12 19.99
C ARG A 108 -1.54 36.84 20.80
N THR A 109 -2.19 35.82 20.25
CA THR A 109 -2.29 34.51 20.91
C THR A 109 -0.92 33.84 21.00
N TYR A 110 -0.11 33.87 19.94
CA TYR A 110 1.26 33.33 19.98
C TYR A 110 2.13 34.08 20.99
N ALA A 111 2.14 35.41 20.95
CA ALA A 111 2.94 36.23 21.86
C ALA A 111 2.50 36.07 23.32
N GLY A 112 1.20 36.16 23.60
CA GLY A 112 0.66 36.03 24.95
C GLY A 112 0.86 34.64 25.54
N SER A 113 0.68 33.58 24.74
CA SER A 113 1.00 32.21 25.16
C SER A 113 2.49 32.04 25.42
N SER A 114 3.35 32.52 24.52
CA SER A 114 4.81 32.41 24.65
C SER A 114 5.31 33.06 25.94
N LEU A 115 4.81 34.25 26.28
CA LEU A 115 5.13 34.93 27.54
C LEU A 115 4.69 34.12 28.76
N LEU A 116 3.46 33.59 28.76
CA LEU A 116 2.95 32.83 29.91
C LEU A 116 3.73 31.52 30.11
N VAL A 117 3.98 30.76 29.04
CA VAL A 117 4.69 29.49 29.15
C VAL A 117 6.18 29.69 29.43
N ALA A 118 6.79 30.78 28.95
CA ALA A 118 8.15 31.15 29.33
C ALA A 118 8.25 31.48 30.82
N SER A 119 7.31 32.27 31.37
CA SER A 119 7.25 32.54 32.80
C SER A 119 7.06 31.26 33.62
N ALA A 120 6.17 30.36 33.19
CA ALA A 120 5.96 29.07 33.84
C ALA A 120 7.22 28.18 33.78
N ALA A 121 7.94 28.18 32.65
CA ALA A 121 9.21 27.48 32.51
C ALA A 121 10.30 28.07 33.42
N CYS A 122 10.37 29.39 33.57
CA CYS A 122 11.27 30.03 34.52
C CYS A 122 10.96 29.60 35.96
N VAL A 123 9.69 29.56 36.38
CA VAL A 123 9.30 29.07 37.71
C VAL A 123 9.68 27.60 37.90
N PHE A 124 9.49 26.77 36.88
CA PHE A 124 9.91 25.36 36.91
C PHE A 124 11.44 25.24 37.08
N LEU A 125 12.23 26.02 36.34
CA LEU A 125 13.69 26.03 36.46
C LEU A 125 14.17 26.56 37.82
N LEU A 126 13.50 27.56 38.40
CA LEU A 126 13.82 28.08 39.74
C LEU A 126 13.53 27.06 40.85
N THR A 127 12.61 26.12 40.60
CA THR A 127 12.27 25.06 41.55
C THR A 127 12.96 23.72 41.22
N LEU A 128 13.88 23.68 40.26
CA LEU A 128 14.44 22.44 39.72
C LEU A 128 15.06 21.50 40.78
N GLY A 129 15.64 22.06 41.84
CA GLY A 129 16.18 21.30 42.97
C GLY A 129 15.14 20.42 43.71
N SER A 130 13.85 20.72 43.59
CA SER A 130 12.76 19.91 44.17
C SER A 130 12.21 18.83 43.25
N TRP A 131 12.65 18.77 41.97
CA TRP A 131 12.05 17.90 40.94
C TRP A 131 12.80 16.59 40.68
N GLY A 132 13.78 16.22 41.50
CA GLY A 132 14.48 14.93 41.41
C GLY A 132 15.56 14.86 40.31
N PRO A 133 16.33 13.75 40.25
CA PRO A 133 17.56 13.66 39.44
C PRO A 133 17.33 13.79 37.93
N SER A 134 16.16 13.37 37.43
CA SER A 134 15.85 13.35 35.99
C SER A 134 15.85 14.73 35.30
N TYR A 135 15.82 15.82 36.06
CA TYR A 135 15.86 17.19 35.53
C TYR A 135 17.21 17.88 35.75
N HIS A 136 18.16 17.27 36.46
CA HIS A 136 19.43 17.91 36.85
C HIS A 136 20.25 18.35 35.63
N PHE A 137 20.13 17.67 34.50
CA PHE A 137 20.83 18.04 33.25
C PHE A 137 20.38 19.40 32.66
N LEU A 138 19.25 19.94 33.11
CA LEU A 138 18.77 21.28 32.74
C LEU A 138 19.46 22.41 33.54
N ASN A 139 20.30 22.07 34.52
CA ASN A 139 21.09 23.06 35.26
C ASN A 139 22.04 23.82 34.32
N GLY A 140 22.28 25.09 34.68
CA GLY A 140 23.11 26.01 33.91
C GLY A 140 22.30 26.95 33.01
N SER A 141 22.85 28.13 32.75
CA SER A 141 22.19 29.20 31.99
C SER A 141 21.86 28.79 30.55
N LEU A 142 22.76 28.07 29.88
CA LEU A 142 22.58 27.62 28.49
C LEU A 142 21.45 26.59 28.37
N ASN A 143 21.46 25.55 29.22
CA ASN A 143 20.45 24.48 29.19
C ASN A 143 19.07 24.99 29.63
N GLY A 144 19.04 25.88 30.64
CA GLY A 144 17.82 26.55 31.08
C GLY A 144 17.21 27.44 29.99
N LEU A 145 18.00 28.28 29.30
CA LEU A 145 17.54 29.07 28.16
C LEU A 145 17.06 28.18 27.00
N GLY A 146 17.77 27.09 26.72
CA GLY A 146 17.37 26.08 25.74
C GLY A 146 16.02 25.44 26.08
N PHE A 147 15.78 25.13 27.35
CA PHE A 147 14.51 24.59 27.82
C PHE A 147 13.36 25.59 27.69
N VAL A 148 13.56 26.86 28.06
CA VAL A 148 12.56 27.92 27.87
C VAL A 148 12.21 28.07 26.39
N ALA A 149 13.23 28.10 25.51
CA ALA A 149 13.01 28.16 24.07
C ALA A 149 12.23 26.94 23.55
N ALA A 150 12.52 25.74 24.06
CA ALA A 150 11.80 24.51 23.72
C ALA A 150 10.33 24.56 24.13
N VAL A 151 10.02 25.02 25.34
CA VAL A 151 8.64 25.20 25.85
C VAL A 151 7.86 26.18 24.97
N VAL A 152 8.49 27.32 24.62
CA VAL A 152 7.88 28.31 23.72
C VAL A 152 7.65 27.71 22.34
N ALA A 153 8.65 27.05 21.76
CA ALA A 153 8.54 26.46 20.43
C ALA A 153 7.45 25.38 20.36
N TRP A 154 7.35 24.52 21.37
CA TRP A 154 6.29 23.50 21.46
C TRP A 154 4.90 24.12 21.62
N SER A 155 4.79 25.20 22.40
CA SER A 155 3.54 25.95 22.52
C SER A 155 3.08 26.52 21.18
N VAL A 156 3.99 27.16 20.45
CA VAL A 156 3.71 27.70 19.10
C VAL A 156 3.31 26.58 18.14
N LEU A 157 4.03 25.46 18.12
CA LEU A 157 3.69 24.31 17.28
C LEU A 157 2.26 23.82 17.54
N THR A 158 1.87 23.69 18.81
CA THR A 158 0.53 23.21 19.18
C THR A 158 -0.56 24.22 18.81
N LEU A 159 -0.33 25.52 19.05
CA LEU A 159 -1.28 26.57 18.68
C LEU A 159 -1.43 26.69 17.16
N GLN A 160 -0.37 26.40 16.40
CA GLN A 160 -0.35 26.41 14.96
C GLN A 160 -1.30 25.37 14.34
N ASP A 161 -1.42 24.20 14.95
CA ASP A 161 -2.43 23.21 14.55
C ASP A 161 -3.86 23.75 14.74
N GLY A 162 -4.10 24.47 15.84
CA GLY A 162 -5.35 25.20 16.08
C GLY A 162 -5.62 26.29 15.03
N VAL A 163 -4.59 27.05 14.64
CA VAL A 163 -4.68 28.08 13.61
C VAL A 163 -5.00 27.47 12.24
N LEU A 164 -4.28 26.43 11.82
CA LEU A 164 -4.51 25.74 10.55
C LEU A 164 -5.90 25.12 10.50
N THR A 165 -6.37 24.58 11.62
CA THR A 165 -7.73 24.04 11.76
C THR A 165 -8.78 25.15 11.62
N GLY A 166 -8.61 26.28 12.34
CA GLY A 166 -9.49 27.45 12.25
C GLY A 166 -9.53 28.09 10.86
N LEU A 167 -8.41 28.10 10.14
CA LEU A 167 -8.32 28.55 8.74
C LEU A 167 -8.91 27.55 7.73
N ARG A 168 -9.47 26.42 8.18
CA ARG A 168 -9.96 25.31 7.35
C ARG A 168 -8.90 24.73 6.42
N ARG A 169 -7.66 24.64 6.93
CA ARG A 169 -6.47 24.12 6.25
C ARG A 169 -5.81 22.97 7.03
N ALA A 170 -6.62 22.17 7.72
CA ALA A 170 -6.20 21.04 8.57
C ALA A 170 -5.35 19.97 7.85
N LEU A 171 -5.30 19.94 6.51
CA LEU A 171 -4.39 19.08 5.75
C LEU A 171 -2.91 19.42 5.92
N TRP A 172 -2.57 20.64 6.36
CA TRP A 172 -1.18 21.02 6.64
C TRP A 172 -0.70 20.52 8.01
N VAL A 173 -1.62 20.17 8.91
CA VAL A 173 -1.30 19.58 10.23
C VAL A 173 -0.54 18.25 10.09
N PRO A 174 -1.05 17.23 9.35
CA PRO A 174 -0.29 15.99 9.15
C PRO A 174 1.04 16.22 8.41
N VAL A 175 1.12 17.19 7.49
CA VAL A 175 2.37 17.50 6.79
C VAL A 175 3.42 18.02 7.78
N GLY A 176 3.06 19.02 8.60
CA GLY A 176 3.96 19.59 9.61
C GLY A 176 4.44 18.55 10.61
N ASN A 177 3.51 17.77 11.17
CA ASN A 177 3.83 16.76 12.17
C ASN A 177 4.63 15.58 11.60
N THR A 178 4.43 15.23 10.32
CA THR A 178 5.26 14.22 9.63
C THR A 178 6.67 14.74 9.43
N VAL A 179 6.83 15.99 8.96
CA VAL A 179 8.16 16.62 8.79
C VAL A 179 8.89 16.73 10.12
N PHE A 180 8.20 17.20 11.17
CA PHE A 180 8.73 17.23 12.54
C PHE A 180 9.17 15.84 13.00
N SER A 181 8.32 14.82 12.82
CA SER A 181 8.61 13.47 13.29
C SER A 181 9.72 12.77 12.50
N ALA A 182 9.86 13.06 11.19
CA ALA A 182 10.97 12.57 10.38
C ALA A 182 12.28 13.27 10.75
N ALA A 183 12.25 14.60 10.92
CA ALA A 183 13.41 15.39 11.29
C ALA A 183 13.97 14.97 12.65
N LYS A 184 13.11 14.80 13.67
CA LYS A 184 13.58 14.37 15.01
C LYS A 184 14.18 12.97 14.98
N LEU A 185 13.66 12.07 14.14
CA LEU A 185 14.18 10.71 13.99
C LEU A 185 15.59 10.72 13.38
N ALA A 186 15.78 11.49 12.30
CA ALA A 186 17.07 11.65 11.66
C ALA A 186 18.10 12.32 12.60
N LEU A 187 17.66 13.37 13.31
CA LEU A 187 18.51 14.07 14.27
C LEU A 187 18.86 13.21 15.48
N LEU A 188 17.96 12.34 15.96
CA LEU A 188 18.25 11.44 17.07
C LEU A 188 19.45 10.54 16.77
N VAL A 189 19.47 9.96 15.56
CA VAL A 189 20.57 9.09 15.09
C VAL A 189 21.83 9.91 14.87
N ALA A 190 21.74 11.06 14.21
CA ALA A 190 22.90 11.93 13.94
C ALA A 190 23.55 12.45 15.23
N LEU A 191 22.76 12.74 16.27
CA LEU A 191 23.25 13.28 17.54
C LEU A 191 23.69 12.20 18.53
N ALA A 192 23.44 10.92 18.27
CA ALA A 192 23.75 9.83 19.21
C ALA A 192 25.23 9.78 19.60
N ALA A 193 26.14 10.04 18.65
CA ALA A 193 27.57 10.04 18.91
C ALA A 193 28.07 11.36 19.54
N SER A 194 27.47 12.51 19.18
CA SER A 194 27.96 13.83 19.57
C SER A 194 27.34 14.38 20.86
N LEU A 195 26.12 13.97 21.19
CA LEU A 195 25.36 14.41 22.37
C LEU A 195 24.70 13.21 23.07
N PRO A 196 25.48 12.29 23.67
CA PRO A 196 24.97 11.01 24.19
C PRO A 196 24.01 11.14 25.39
N THR A 197 23.97 12.28 26.08
CA THR A 197 23.08 12.52 27.23
C THR A 197 21.87 13.37 26.85
N SER A 198 22.10 14.52 26.19
CA SER A 198 21.03 15.48 25.85
C SER A 198 20.42 15.28 24.46
N GLY A 199 20.98 14.39 23.62
CA GLY A 199 20.59 14.22 22.22
C GLY A 199 19.12 13.84 22.02
N VAL A 200 18.54 13.07 22.95
CA VAL A 200 17.10 12.75 22.95
C VAL A 200 16.25 14.03 23.06
N PHE A 201 16.58 14.95 23.96
CA PHE A 201 15.85 16.21 24.11
C PHE A 201 16.16 17.18 22.97
N VAL A 202 17.44 17.35 22.60
CA VAL A 202 17.88 18.28 21.56
C VAL A 202 17.28 17.94 20.19
N SER A 203 17.19 16.65 19.85
CA SER A 203 16.58 16.22 18.58
C SER A 203 15.10 16.67 18.46
N TRP A 204 14.35 16.68 19.57
CA TRP A 204 13.00 17.24 19.63
C TRP A 204 13.00 18.76 19.45
N VAL A 205 13.88 19.48 20.15
CA VAL A 205 13.90 20.95 20.09
C VAL A 205 14.23 21.45 18.67
N VAL A 206 15.29 20.91 18.06
CA VAL A 206 15.75 21.34 16.74
C VAL A 206 14.71 21.01 15.65
N SER A 207 14.07 19.84 15.74
CA SER A 207 13.06 19.43 14.77
C SER A 207 11.77 20.25 14.83
N ILE A 208 11.40 20.82 15.99
CA ILE A 208 10.27 21.76 16.08
C ILE A 208 10.51 22.95 15.14
N GLY A 209 11.73 23.48 15.09
CA GLY A 209 12.10 24.59 14.20
C GLY A 209 11.86 24.30 12.72
N VAL A 210 12.16 23.07 12.28
CA VAL A 210 11.97 22.60 10.90
C VAL A 210 10.49 22.60 10.48
N SER A 211 9.56 22.48 11.43
CA SER A 211 8.12 22.51 11.18
C SER A 211 7.51 23.90 11.40
N VAL A 212 7.82 24.53 12.54
CA VAL A 212 7.20 25.80 12.96
C VAL A 212 7.55 26.95 12.03
N LEU A 213 8.81 27.07 11.59
CA LEU A 213 9.26 28.21 10.78
C LEU A 213 8.60 28.22 9.38
N PRO A 214 8.63 27.13 8.59
CA PRO A 214 8.02 27.14 7.26
C PRO A 214 6.50 27.26 7.31
N LEU A 215 5.85 26.59 8.26
CA LEU A 215 4.40 26.70 8.43
C LEU A 215 4.00 28.09 8.95
N GLY A 216 4.81 28.70 9.81
CA GLY A 216 4.55 30.04 10.35
C GLY A 216 4.61 31.08 9.23
N TRP A 217 5.63 30.99 8.39
CA TRP A 217 5.76 31.77 7.17
C TRP A 217 4.56 31.58 6.24
N LEU A 218 4.12 30.32 6.03
CA LEU A 218 2.96 30.01 5.19
C LEU A 218 1.67 30.63 5.75
N VAL A 219 1.46 30.54 7.08
CA VAL A 219 0.29 31.09 7.78
C VAL A 219 0.23 32.60 7.58
N PHE A 220 1.28 33.34 7.95
CA PHE A 220 1.26 34.80 7.89
C PHE A 220 1.34 35.36 6.46
N ARG A 221 2.13 34.75 5.57
CA ARG A 221 2.35 35.30 4.22
C ARG A 221 1.25 34.94 3.23
N ARG A 222 0.60 33.78 3.39
CA ARG A 222 -0.35 33.27 2.37
C ARG A 222 -1.73 32.93 2.92
N LEU A 223 -1.83 32.23 4.05
CA LEU A 223 -3.12 31.69 4.50
C LEU A 223 -4.00 32.75 5.18
N VAL A 224 -3.42 33.58 6.04
CA VAL A 224 -4.13 34.69 6.70
C VAL A 224 -4.63 35.72 5.69
N PRO A 225 -3.82 36.26 4.75
CA PRO A 225 -4.32 37.22 3.76
C PRO A 225 -5.46 36.67 2.90
N ARG A 226 -5.36 35.40 2.47
CA ARG A 226 -6.42 34.74 1.70
C ARG A 226 -7.71 34.55 2.51
N HIS A 227 -7.60 34.26 3.80
CA HIS A 227 -8.76 34.13 4.69
C HIS A 227 -9.47 35.47 4.89
N VAL A 228 -8.70 36.54 5.11
CA VAL A 228 -9.22 37.91 5.24
C VAL A 228 -10.05 38.29 4.02
N THR A 229 -9.49 38.10 2.80
CA THR A 229 -10.21 38.40 1.55
C THR A 229 -11.47 37.55 1.36
N ALA A 230 -11.48 36.31 1.84
CA ALA A 230 -12.60 35.39 1.66
C ALA A 230 -13.73 35.58 2.68
N THR A 231 -13.46 36.22 3.81
CA THR A 231 -14.42 36.39 4.92
C THR A 231 -14.86 37.83 5.13
N GLU A 232 -14.37 38.75 4.31
CA GLU A 232 -14.61 40.20 4.41
C GLU A 232 -16.10 40.57 4.50
N ALA A 233 -16.97 39.88 3.76
CA ALA A 233 -18.42 40.15 3.71
C ALA A 233 -19.24 39.52 4.86
N ILE A 234 -18.66 38.58 5.64
CA ILE A 234 -19.40 37.73 6.60
C ILE A 234 -18.79 37.81 8.02
N ALA A 235 -17.64 38.47 8.18
CA ALA A 235 -16.92 38.52 9.44
C ALA A 235 -17.66 39.31 10.53
N ARG A 236 -17.70 38.73 11.74
CA ARG A 236 -18.14 39.38 12.97
C ARG A 236 -17.09 39.07 14.04
N PRO A 237 -16.11 39.97 14.27
CA PRO A 237 -15.10 39.78 15.30
C PRO A 237 -15.78 39.63 16.67
N ALA A 238 -15.55 38.50 17.35
CA ALA A 238 -16.09 38.28 18.69
C ALA A 238 -15.43 39.23 19.70
N SER A 239 -16.18 39.66 20.72
CA SER A 239 -15.64 40.51 21.78
C SER A 239 -14.70 39.72 22.71
N TYR A 240 -13.75 40.41 23.34
CA TYR A 240 -12.86 39.76 24.34
C TYR A 240 -13.63 39.14 25.50
N ARG A 241 -14.81 39.68 25.85
CA ARG A 241 -15.68 39.13 26.89
C ARG A 241 -16.31 37.80 26.48
N GLU A 242 -16.72 37.66 25.22
CA GLU A 242 -17.23 36.40 24.66
C GLU A 242 -16.13 35.35 24.54
N MET A 243 -14.93 35.75 24.10
CA MET A 243 -13.76 34.88 24.06
C MET A 243 -13.38 34.40 25.46
N GLY A 244 -13.34 35.31 26.44
CA GLY A 244 -13.03 34.99 27.85
C GLY A 244 -14.04 34.05 28.48
N ARG A 245 -15.35 34.27 28.27
CA ARG A 245 -16.41 33.37 28.78
C ARG A 245 -16.35 31.98 28.14
N PHE A 246 -16.04 31.90 26.84
CA PHE A 246 -15.85 30.62 26.16
C PHE A 246 -14.63 29.87 26.70
N LEU A 247 -13.49 30.56 26.83
CA LEU A 247 -12.26 29.97 27.36
C LEU A 247 -12.45 29.49 28.79
N ALA A 248 -13.09 30.27 29.67
CA ALA A 248 -13.33 29.90 31.07
C ALA A 248 -14.20 28.64 31.24
N GLY A 249 -15.18 28.43 30.36
CA GLY A 249 -16.09 27.27 30.42
C GLY A 249 -15.44 25.95 29.96
N ASP A 250 -14.48 26.02 29.04
CA ASP A 250 -13.75 24.85 28.51
C ASP A 250 -12.47 24.54 29.31
N TYR A 251 -12.03 25.49 30.14
CA TYR A 251 -10.77 25.45 30.90
C TYR A 251 -10.70 24.33 31.94
N THR A 252 -11.76 24.17 32.74
CA THR A 252 -11.69 23.30 33.94
C THR A 252 -11.52 21.81 33.59
N GLY A 253 -12.35 21.27 32.69
CA GLY A 253 -12.23 19.85 32.29
C GLY A 253 -10.94 19.57 31.51
N SER A 254 -10.54 20.53 30.67
CA SER A 254 -9.29 20.50 29.91
C SER A 254 -8.05 20.47 30.79
N LEU A 255 -8.02 21.25 31.88
CA LEU A 255 -6.92 21.24 32.85
C LEU A 255 -6.80 19.93 33.60
N PHE A 256 -7.91 19.33 34.04
CA PHE A 256 -7.87 18.00 34.68
C PHE A 256 -7.35 16.94 33.71
N SER A 257 -7.78 16.99 32.44
CA SER A 257 -7.24 16.09 31.41
C SER A 257 -5.75 16.35 31.16
N LEU A 258 -5.31 17.61 31.14
CA LEU A 258 -3.91 17.98 30.97
C LEU A 258 -3.04 17.43 32.12
N ALA A 259 -3.53 17.57 33.36
CA ALA A 259 -2.85 17.07 34.54
C ALA A 259 -2.69 15.55 34.49
N VAL A 260 -3.74 14.80 34.18
CA VAL A 260 -3.62 13.33 34.05
C VAL A 260 -2.61 12.94 32.96
N VAL A 261 -2.63 13.62 31.82
CA VAL A 261 -1.80 13.24 30.66
C VAL A 261 -0.33 13.62 30.82
N TYR A 262 -0.02 14.79 31.40
CA TYR A 262 1.36 15.30 31.43
C TYR A 262 1.92 15.54 32.83
N LEU A 263 1.09 15.77 33.86
CA LEU A 263 1.59 15.92 35.22
C LEU A 263 1.97 14.55 35.82
N VAL A 264 1.24 13.47 35.51
CA VAL A 264 1.58 12.12 35.99
C VAL A 264 2.99 11.68 35.58
N PRO A 265 3.40 11.77 34.29
CA PRO A 265 4.79 11.48 33.90
C PRO A 265 5.82 12.38 34.59
N VAL A 266 5.50 13.66 34.83
CA VAL A 266 6.40 14.60 35.52
C VAL A 266 6.58 14.21 36.99
N ILE A 267 5.50 13.83 37.68
CA ILE A 267 5.52 13.33 39.06
C ILE A 267 6.35 12.06 39.14
N ILE A 268 6.12 11.11 38.23
CA ILE A 268 6.87 9.84 38.22
C ILE A 268 8.35 10.13 38.01
N ALA A 269 8.72 10.92 36.99
CA ALA A 269 10.10 11.32 36.73
C ALA A 269 10.80 12.01 37.91
N SER A 270 10.03 12.65 38.81
CA SER A 270 10.56 13.31 40.01
C SER A 270 10.78 12.39 41.21
N GLN A 271 10.13 11.21 41.22
CA GLN A 271 10.16 10.28 42.36
C GLN A 271 10.93 8.99 42.07
N VAL A 272 11.17 8.67 40.80
CA VAL A 272 11.91 7.47 40.39
C VAL A 272 13.25 7.84 39.74
N SER A 273 14.13 6.85 39.60
CA SER A 273 15.39 7.02 38.88
C SER A 273 15.14 7.40 37.41
N SER A 274 16.13 8.01 36.73
CA SER A 274 15.97 8.31 35.31
C SER A 274 15.77 7.04 34.47
N GLU A 275 16.43 5.94 34.83
CA GLU A 275 16.24 4.62 34.20
C GLU A 275 14.79 4.12 34.34
N ASP A 276 14.22 4.14 35.55
CA ASP A 276 12.83 3.75 35.80
C ASP A 276 11.84 4.67 35.06
N ASN A 277 12.17 5.95 34.93
CA ASN A 277 11.36 6.88 34.14
C ASN A 277 11.38 6.52 32.65
N ALA A 278 12.50 6.02 32.12
CA ALA A 278 12.56 5.53 30.74
C ALA A 278 11.63 4.31 30.56
N TYR A 279 11.67 3.37 31.50
CA TYR A 279 10.80 2.19 31.52
C TYR A 279 9.32 2.57 31.57
N PHE A 280 8.97 3.50 32.46
CA PHE A 280 7.61 4.06 32.54
C PHE A 280 7.19 4.74 31.23
N TYR A 281 8.05 5.63 30.69
CA TYR A 281 7.69 6.47 29.55
C TYR A 281 7.47 5.66 28.27
N ILE A 282 8.32 4.66 28.01
CA ILE A 282 8.13 3.77 26.85
C ILE A 282 6.82 2.97 27.02
N THR A 283 6.59 2.44 28.22
CA THR A 283 5.39 1.65 28.51
C THR A 283 4.10 2.46 28.37
N THR A 284 4.06 3.70 28.88
CA THR A 284 2.90 4.59 28.71
C THR A 284 2.75 5.06 27.27
N THR A 285 3.83 5.17 26.50
CA THR A 285 3.76 5.50 25.05
C THR A 285 3.09 4.37 24.26
N ILE A 286 3.45 3.11 24.56
CA ILE A 286 2.81 1.93 23.97
C ILE A 286 1.32 1.89 24.35
N GLY A 287 1.00 1.97 25.65
CA GLY A 287 -0.40 1.97 26.13
C GLY A 287 -1.22 3.14 25.61
N GLY A 288 -0.62 4.33 25.55
CA GLY A 288 -1.22 5.55 25.00
C GLY A 288 -1.58 5.41 23.52
N THR A 289 -0.76 4.71 22.74
CA THR A 289 -1.04 4.44 21.32
C THR A 289 -2.29 3.58 21.15
N VAL A 290 -2.49 2.58 22.02
CA VAL A 290 -3.71 1.77 22.04
C VAL A 290 -4.92 2.62 22.46
N ASN A 291 -4.75 3.47 23.47
CA ASN A 291 -5.80 4.36 23.98
C ASN A 291 -6.31 5.36 22.91
N LEU A 292 -5.45 5.80 21.99
CA LEU A 292 -5.85 6.68 20.88
C LEU A 292 -6.93 6.06 20.00
N LEU A 293 -6.96 4.73 19.85
CA LEU A 293 -8.00 4.06 19.07
C LEU A 293 -9.38 4.24 19.72
N ALA A 294 -9.47 4.03 21.03
CA ALA A 294 -10.70 4.22 21.79
C ALA A 294 -11.19 5.69 21.74
N ILE A 295 -10.27 6.64 21.92
CA ILE A 295 -10.58 8.08 21.88
C ILE A 295 -11.11 8.50 20.49
N ASN A 296 -10.45 8.06 19.42
CA ASN A 296 -10.85 8.40 18.04
C ASN A 296 -12.23 7.81 17.70
N MET A 297 -12.50 6.57 18.13
CA MET A 297 -13.82 5.97 17.95
C MET A 297 -14.89 6.69 18.78
N GLY A 298 -14.55 7.16 19.99
CA GLY A 298 -15.43 7.97 20.83
C GLY A 298 -15.79 9.32 20.19
N ALA A 299 -14.82 9.98 19.57
CA ALA A 299 -15.04 11.24 18.84
C ALA A 299 -16.04 11.05 17.68
N SER A 300 -15.95 9.93 16.94
CA SER A 300 -16.92 9.60 15.88
C SER A 300 -18.33 9.42 16.44
N LEU A 301 -18.49 8.78 17.61
CA LEU A 301 -19.79 8.62 18.25
C LEU A 301 -20.37 9.95 18.73
N THR A 302 -19.53 10.88 19.21
CA THR A 302 -19.98 12.24 19.58
C THR A 302 -20.57 12.97 18.38
N VAL A 303 -19.94 12.89 17.20
CA VAL A 303 -20.44 13.54 15.98
C VAL A 303 -21.79 12.93 15.58
N GLU A 304 -21.87 11.60 15.47
CA GLU A 304 -23.09 10.92 15.03
C GLU A 304 -24.24 11.13 16.02
N GLY A 305 -23.96 10.99 17.33
CA GLY A 305 -24.95 11.16 18.39
C GLY A 305 -25.45 12.59 18.55
N SER A 306 -24.72 13.59 18.07
CA SER A 306 -25.16 14.99 18.05
C SER A 306 -26.12 15.31 16.90
N HIS A 307 -26.09 14.54 15.80
CA HIS A 307 -26.96 14.74 14.64
C HIS A 307 -28.29 13.98 14.76
N ASP A 308 -28.27 12.78 15.34
CA ASP A 308 -29.47 11.96 15.55
C ASP A 308 -29.59 11.48 17.01
N PRO A 309 -30.11 12.33 17.92
CA PRO A 309 -30.29 11.98 19.32
C PRO A 309 -31.29 10.83 19.55
N ALA A 310 -32.23 10.61 18.62
CA ALA A 310 -33.25 9.57 18.74
C ALA A 310 -32.66 8.16 18.59
N ARG A 311 -31.58 8.03 17.83
CA ARG A 311 -30.85 6.76 17.63
C ARG A 311 -29.63 6.60 18.52
N LEU A 312 -29.44 7.48 19.51
CA LEU A 312 -28.27 7.48 20.38
C LEU A 312 -28.05 6.14 21.09
N ALA A 313 -29.12 5.47 21.55
CA ALA A 313 -29.04 4.16 22.19
C ALA A 313 -28.57 3.06 21.21
N GLU A 314 -29.01 3.08 19.96
CA GLU A 314 -28.55 2.16 18.91
C GLU A 314 -27.09 2.41 18.55
N ASN A 315 -26.73 3.68 18.36
CA ASN A 315 -25.37 4.10 18.04
C ASN A 315 -24.38 3.73 19.17
N CYS A 316 -24.79 3.85 20.44
CA CYS A 316 -23.98 3.41 21.59
C CYS A 316 -23.78 1.89 21.60
N ARG A 317 -24.83 1.08 21.33
CA ARG A 317 -24.69 -0.39 21.23
C ARG A 317 -23.73 -0.79 20.12
N ALA A 318 -23.88 -0.17 18.95
CA ALA A 318 -23.03 -0.43 17.80
C ALA A 318 -21.57 -0.02 18.06
N ALA A 319 -21.36 1.14 18.69
CA ALA A 319 -20.03 1.64 19.06
C ALA A 319 -19.36 0.72 20.09
N LEU A 320 -20.04 0.36 21.18
CA LEU A 320 -19.52 -0.58 22.19
C LEU A 320 -19.12 -1.91 21.57
N ARG A 321 -19.98 -2.50 20.71
CA ARG A 321 -19.68 -3.78 20.05
C ARG A 321 -18.43 -3.65 19.17
N ARG A 322 -18.37 -2.62 18.32
CA ARG A 322 -17.22 -2.39 17.42
C ARG A 322 -15.93 -2.13 18.18
N MET A 323 -15.98 -1.27 19.20
CA MET A 323 -14.82 -0.97 20.04
C MET A 323 -14.35 -2.22 20.80
N ALA A 324 -15.27 -2.99 21.39
CA ALA A 324 -14.92 -4.22 22.11
C ALA A 324 -14.34 -5.30 21.18
N THR A 325 -14.91 -5.50 19.99
CA THR A 325 -14.41 -6.46 19.00
C THR A 325 -12.96 -6.18 18.58
N ILE A 326 -12.54 -4.91 18.60
CA ILE A 326 -11.18 -4.52 18.21
C ILE A 326 -10.26 -4.44 19.44
N MET A 327 -10.72 -3.83 20.54
CA MET A 327 -9.87 -3.54 21.69
C MET A 327 -9.64 -4.75 22.59
N VAL A 328 -10.61 -5.66 22.73
CA VAL A 328 -10.40 -6.86 23.56
C VAL A 328 -9.26 -7.73 23.01
N PRO A 329 -9.22 -8.07 21.70
CA PRO A 329 -8.07 -8.80 21.14
C PRO A 329 -6.75 -8.04 21.28
N VAL A 330 -6.74 -6.73 21.00
CA VAL A 330 -5.52 -5.91 21.11
C VAL A 330 -5.00 -5.87 22.55
N CYS A 331 -5.87 -5.66 23.52
CA CYS A 331 -5.51 -5.67 24.93
C CYS A 331 -5.06 -7.05 25.40
N LEU A 332 -5.71 -8.13 24.94
CA LEU A 332 -5.30 -9.50 25.26
C LEU A 332 -3.89 -9.80 24.74
N LEU A 333 -3.63 -9.44 23.49
CA LEU A 333 -2.29 -9.56 22.89
C LEU A 333 -1.27 -8.70 23.63
N LEU A 334 -1.60 -7.44 23.96
CA LEU A 334 -0.72 -6.56 24.72
C LEU A 334 -0.39 -7.14 26.10
N PHE A 335 -1.36 -7.78 26.76
CA PHE A 335 -1.19 -8.38 28.09
C PHE A 335 -0.32 -9.65 28.04
N LEU A 336 -0.60 -10.56 27.11
CA LEU A 336 0.11 -11.83 26.96
C LEU A 336 1.53 -11.61 26.43
N LEU A 337 1.67 -10.72 25.44
CA LEU A 337 2.93 -10.44 24.77
C LEU A 337 3.73 -9.30 25.41
N ALA A 338 3.26 -8.71 26.52
CA ALA A 338 3.96 -7.64 27.23
C ALA A 338 5.48 -7.85 27.40
N PRO A 339 5.97 -9.01 27.89
CA PRO A 339 7.42 -9.22 28.05
C PRO A 339 8.16 -9.24 26.70
N TYR A 340 7.57 -9.82 25.66
CA TYR A 340 8.17 -9.89 24.32
C TYR A 340 8.18 -8.51 23.65
N ILE A 341 7.09 -7.75 23.76
CA ILE A 341 6.97 -6.40 23.23
C ILE A 341 8.04 -5.48 23.83
N LEU A 342 8.21 -5.53 25.16
CA LEU A 342 9.19 -4.69 25.86
C LEU A 342 10.63 -5.13 25.62
N ARG A 343 10.88 -6.43 25.41
CA ARG A 343 12.22 -6.96 25.10
C ARG A 343 12.81 -6.38 23.82
N VAL A 344 11.97 -5.92 22.89
CA VAL A 344 12.40 -5.22 21.67
C VAL A 344 13.13 -3.90 22.00
N PHE A 345 12.76 -3.24 23.09
CA PHE A 345 13.39 -2.00 23.57
C PHE A 345 14.63 -2.28 24.43
N GLY A 346 14.67 -3.42 25.12
CA GLY A 346 15.84 -3.89 25.85
C GLY A 346 15.46 -4.88 26.96
N PRO A 347 16.43 -5.65 27.49
CA PRO A 347 16.17 -6.59 28.59
C PRO A 347 15.74 -5.86 29.89
N GLY A 348 16.29 -4.67 30.18
CA GLY A 348 15.89 -3.83 31.32
C GLY A 348 14.42 -3.43 31.25
N TYR A 349 13.96 -2.96 30.09
CA TYR A 349 12.55 -2.63 29.83
C TYR A 349 11.61 -3.82 30.07
N ALA A 350 11.97 -5.02 29.60
CA ALA A 350 11.16 -6.21 29.80
C ALA A 350 11.07 -6.62 31.27
N HIS A 351 12.18 -6.57 31.99
CA HIS A 351 12.22 -6.96 33.40
C HIS A 351 11.42 -6.00 34.29
N ALA A 352 11.67 -4.69 34.16
CA ALA A 352 11.08 -3.68 35.04
C ALA A 352 9.64 -3.31 34.68
N ALA A 353 9.28 -3.28 33.39
CA ALA A 353 8.03 -2.65 32.94
C ALA A 353 6.91 -3.61 32.51
N THR A 354 7.16 -4.93 32.47
CA THR A 354 6.13 -5.92 32.08
C THR A 354 4.85 -5.85 32.93
N PRO A 355 4.92 -5.78 34.28
CA PRO A 355 3.72 -5.66 35.11
C PRO A 355 2.94 -4.37 34.80
N LEU A 356 3.65 -3.26 34.57
CA LEU A 356 3.04 -1.98 34.22
C LEU A 356 2.30 -2.05 32.88
N LEU A 357 2.89 -2.64 31.85
CA LEU A 357 2.26 -2.77 30.53
C LEU A 357 1.00 -3.64 30.59
N ARG A 358 1.02 -4.70 31.40
CA ARG A 358 -0.16 -5.55 31.66
C ARG A 358 -1.30 -4.77 32.30
N TRP A 359 -1.00 -3.92 33.28
CA TRP A 359 -2.01 -3.03 33.86
C TRP A 359 -2.57 -2.05 32.82
N PHE A 360 -1.72 -1.43 32.00
CA PHE A 360 -2.22 -0.57 30.91
C PHE A 360 -3.06 -1.31 29.86
N ALA A 361 -2.78 -2.59 29.59
CA ALA A 361 -3.62 -3.41 28.72
C ALA A 361 -5.05 -3.55 29.28
N VAL A 362 -5.17 -3.84 30.58
CA VAL A 362 -6.46 -3.90 31.29
C VAL A 362 -7.14 -2.54 31.29
N GLY A 363 -6.38 -1.47 31.54
CA GLY A 363 -6.87 -0.10 31.48
C GLY A 363 -7.46 0.28 30.14
N ALA A 364 -6.77 -0.05 29.05
CA ALA A 364 -7.24 0.23 27.68
C ALA A 364 -8.57 -0.48 27.38
N ALA A 365 -8.77 -1.70 27.88
CA ALA A 365 -10.03 -2.41 27.73
C ALA A 365 -11.17 -1.73 28.52
N LEU A 366 -10.91 -1.33 29.77
CA LEU A 366 -11.85 -0.58 30.60
C LEU A 366 -12.22 0.78 29.97
N ARG A 367 -11.23 1.43 29.33
CA ARG A 367 -11.37 2.74 28.71
C ARG A 367 -12.44 2.78 27.62
N VAL A 368 -12.75 1.65 26.97
CA VAL A 368 -13.84 1.54 25.98
C VAL A 368 -15.17 2.04 26.55
N VAL A 369 -15.54 1.60 27.75
CA VAL A 369 -16.81 1.99 28.38
C VAL A 369 -16.80 3.47 28.76
N MET A 370 -15.68 3.95 29.29
CA MET A 370 -15.49 5.36 29.64
C MET A 370 -15.63 6.27 28.41
N GLU A 371 -14.94 5.95 27.30
CA GLU A 371 -14.95 6.79 26.09
C GLU A 371 -16.32 6.82 25.41
N VAL A 372 -17.07 5.71 25.42
CA VAL A 372 -18.46 5.71 24.92
C VAL A 372 -19.33 6.62 25.76
N TYR A 373 -19.24 6.54 27.09
CA TYR A 373 -20.07 7.38 27.95
C TYR A 373 -19.65 8.87 27.87
N PHE A 374 -18.35 9.16 27.79
CA PHE A 374 -17.86 10.52 27.54
C PHE A 374 -18.35 11.04 26.19
N ALA A 375 -18.37 10.19 25.16
CA ALA A 375 -18.91 10.56 23.86
C ALA A 375 -20.40 10.90 23.91
N VAL A 376 -21.19 10.20 24.73
CA VAL A 376 -22.60 10.52 24.99
C VAL A 376 -22.75 11.86 25.71
N LEU A 377 -21.96 12.11 26.77
CA LEU A 377 -22.01 13.40 27.48
C LEU A 377 -21.66 14.57 26.55
N ARG A 378 -20.69 14.38 25.65
CA ARG A 378 -20.34 15.36 24.61
C ARG A 378 -21.48 15.55 23.60
N ALA A 379 -22.09 14.47 23.11
CA ALA A 379 -23.22 14.53 22.17
C ALA A 379 -24.44 15.26 22.76
N GLN A 380 -24.71 15.05 24.05
CA GLN A 380 -25.82 15.70 24.78
C GLN A 380 -25.47 17.11 25.30
N SER A 381 -24.27 17.63 24.99
CA SER A 381 -23.77 18.92 25.50
C SER A 381 -23.77 19.06 27.03
N ARG A 382 -23.62 17.94 27.77
CA ARG A 382 -23.55 17.90 29.25
C ARG A 382 -22.12 18.07 29.76
N THR A 383 -21.52 19.21 29.48
CA THR A 383 -20.10 19.51 29.77
C THR A 383 -19.76 19.46 31.25
N ALA A 384 -20.66 19.88 32.15
CA ALA A 384 -20.44 19.83 33.60
C ALA A 384 -20.28 18.39 34.13
N GLY A 385 -21.06 17.45 33.59
CA GLY A 385 -20.96 16.03 33.97
C GLY A 385 -19.66 15.39 33.47
N LEU A 386 -19.16 15.83 32.32
CA LEU A 386 -17.87 15.39 31.78
C LEU A 386 -16.72 15.95 32.62
N ALA A 387 -16.75 17.25 32.94
CA ALA A 387 -15.75 17.91 33.78
C ALA A 387 -15.68 17.29 35.19
N TYR A 388 -16.81 16.92 35.79
CA TYR A 388 -16.84 16.21 37.07
C TYR A 388 -16.13 14.85 37.00
N LEU A 389 -16.40 14.03 35.97
CA LEU A 389 -15.76 12.72 35.85
C LEU A 389 -14.28 12.82 35.53
N GLN A 390 -13.87 13.81 34.73
CA GLN A 390 -12.46 14.09 34.47
C GLN A 390 -11.74 14.62 35.72
N GLY A 391 -12.40 15.47 36.51
CA GLY A 391 -11.87 15.94 37.79
C GLY A 391 -11.72 14.82 38.82
N LEU A 392 -12.74 13.97 38.95
CA LEU A 392 -12.68 12.78 39.81
C LEU A 392 -11.56 11.83 39.37
N LEU A 393 -11.44 11.56 38.06
CA LEU A 393 -10.35 10.75 37.51
C LEU A 393 -8.99 11.37 37.85
N CYS A 394 -8.85 12.69 37.68
CA CYS A 394 -7.62 13.42 37.97
C CYS A 394 -7.21 13.30 39.45
N VAL A 395 -8.14 13.54 40.37
CA VAL A 395 -7.88 13.43 41.82
C VAL A 395 -7.49 12.00 42.20
N LEU A 396 -8.21 11.00 41.68
CA LEU A 396 -7.91 9.59 41.96
C LEU A 396 -6.55 9.17 41.39
N VAL A 397 -6.26 9.48 40.12
CA VAL A 397 -5.00 9.08 39.48
C VAL A 397 -3.82 9.75 40.17
N LEU A 398 -3.87 11.06 40.40
CA LEU A 398 -2.78 11.78 41.06
C LEU A 398 -2.61 11.32 42.52
N GLY A 399 -3.71 11.25 43.28
CA GLY A 399 -3.69 10.85 44.69
C GLY A 399 -3.16 9.42 44.87
N LEU A 400 -3.68 8.46 44.09
CA LEU A 400 -3.21 7.08 44.15
C LEU A 400 -1.78 6.92 43.62
N THR A 401 -1.36 7.68 42.61
CA THR A 401 0.03 7.63 42.13
C THR A 401 0.99 8.08 43.23
N LEU A 402 0.70 9.19 43.92
CA LEU A 402 1.52 9.69 45.03
C LEU A 402 1.60 8.69 46.21
N VAL A 403 0.54 7.90 46.42
CA VAL A 403 0.47 6.92 47.53
C VAL A 403 1.10 5.58 47.14
N LEU A 404 0.88 5.08 45.93
CA LEU A 404 1.26 3.72 45.53
C LEU A 404 2.64 3.66 44.87
N LEU A 405 3.08 4.73 44.19
CA LEU A 405 4.39 4.75 43.51
C LEU A 405 5.55 4.50 44.50
N PRO A 406 5.61 5.14 45.69
CA PRO A 406 6.70 4.86 46.65
C PRO A 406 6.66 3.46 47.26
N ARG A 407 5.50 2.77 47.22
CA ARG A 407 5.30 1.45 47.85
C ARG A 407 5.47 0.27 46.91
N MET A 408 5.10 0.45 45.63
CA MET A 408 5.02 -0.63 44.64
C MET A 408 5.87 -0.35 43.38
N GLY A 409 6.68 0.71 43.38
CA GLY A 409 7.45 1.15 42.22
C GLY A 409 6.57 1.45 41.01
N LEU A 410 7.09 1.19 39.80
CA LEU A 410 6.38 1.44 38.54
C LEU A 410 5.01 0.73 38.46
N THR A 411 4.89 -0.45 39.05
CA THR A 411 3.61 -1.19 39.11
C THR A 411 2.54 -0.39 39.87
N GLY A 412 2.94 0.35 40.90
CA GLY A 412 2.06 1.24 41.66
C GLY A 412 1.40 2.31 40.80
N ALA A 413 2.11 2.88 39.81
CA ALA A 413 1.53 3.84 38.87
C ALA A 413 0.47 3.18 37.97
N GLY A 414 0.73 1.95 37.50
CA GLY A 414 -0.25 1.18 36.73
C GLY A 414 -1.51 0.88 37.53
N VAL A 415 -1.35 0.38 38.76
CA VAL A 415 -2.47 0.09 39.67
C VAL A 415 -3.26 1.36 39.99
N ALA A 416 -2.58 2.49 40.27
CA ALA A 416 -3.23 3.78 40.51
C ALA A 416 -4.12 4.21 39.34
N GLU A 417 -3.61 4.10 38.11
CA GLU A 417 -4.39 4.44 36.92
C GLU A 417 -5.59 3.50 36.73
N ILE A 418 -5.40 2.18 36.90
CA ILE A 418 -6.46 1.20 36.64
C ILE A 418 -7.55 1.23 37.71
N CYS A 419 -7.20 1.37 38.99
CA CYS A 419 -8.17 1.54 40.06
C CYS A 419 -9.02 2.81 39.84
N SER A 420 -8.38 3.91 39.43
CA SER A 420 -9.08 5.15 39.09
C SER A 420 -10.02 4.97 37.90
N LEU A 421 -9.55 4.32 36.83
CA LEU A 421 -10.37 3.99 35.66
C LEU A 421 -11.54 3.07 36.01
N ALA A 422 -11.33 2.07 36.87
CA ALA A 422 -12.38 1.14 37.30
C ALA A 422 -13.52 1.85 38.04
N VAL A 423 -13.21 2.84 38.89
CA VAL A 423 -14.21 3.68 39.56
C VAL A 423 -15.02 4.47 38.53
N ILE A 424 -14.35 5.15 37.60
CA ILE A 424 -15.03 5.95 36.56
C ILE A 424 -15.86 5.07 35.63
N VAL A 425 -15.35 3.89 35.27
CA VAL A 425 -16.04 2.92 34.42
C VAL A 425 -17.25 2.34 35.13
N SER A 426 -17.18 2.09 36.44
CA SER A 426 -18.34 1.62 37.21
C SER A 426 -19.47 2.65 37.19
N ILE A 427 -19.15 3.93 37.41
CA ILE A 427 -20.12 5.04 37.32
C ILE A 427 -20.67 5.15 35.89
N SER A 428 -19.78 5.10 34.90
CA SER A 428 -20.12 5.22 33.48
C SER A 428 -20.99 4.08 32.99
N ALA A 429 -20.70 2.83 33.39
CA ALA A 429 -21.44 1.64 33.02
C ALA A 429 -22.88 1.66 33.55
N VAL A 430 -23.08 2.07 34.82
CA VAL A 430 -24.42 2.21 35.41
C VAL A 430 -25.25 3.25 34.65
N LYS A 431 -24.66 4.41 34.35
CA LYS A 431 -25.35 5.49 33.62
C LYS A 431 -25.60 5.12 32.16
N LEU A 432 -24.63 4.48 31.51
CA LEU A 432 -24.74 4.00 30.14
C LEU A 432 -25.81 2.90 30.02
N ARG A 433 -25.93 1.99 31.00
CA ARG A 433 -26.99 0.96 31.04
C ARG A 433 -28.38 1.57 31.06
N ARG A 434 -28.60 2.70 31.74
CA ARG A 434 -29.89 3.43 31.73
C ARG A 434 -30.20 3.99 30.34
N ILE A 435 -29.20 4.56 29.67
CA ILE A 435 -29.34 5.10 28.29
C ILE A 435 -29.61 3.97 27.29
N LEU A 436 -28.93 2.84 27.42
CA LEU A 436 -29.13 1.67 26.55
C LEU A 436 -30.51 1.01 26.75
N ARG A 437 -31.17 1.24 27.89
CA ARG A 437 -32.51 0.75 28.22
C ARG A 437 -33.63 1.71 27.81
N ALA A 438 -33.34 2.98 27.54
CA ALA A 438 -34.33 3.95 27.13
C ALA A 438 -34.80 3.68 25.67
N SER A 439 -36.06 3.28 25.54
CA SER A 439 -36.92 3.19 24.35
C SER A 439 -36.50 2.26 23.20
N ARG A 440 -37.19 1.11 23.11
CA ARG A 440 -37.72 0.63 21.82
C ARG A 440 -38.85 1.60 21.43
N PRO A 441 -38.89 2.18 20.22
CA PRO A 441 -40.10 2.85 19.76
C PRO A 441 -41.24 1.82 19.67
N GLU A 442 -42.43 2.19 20.13
CA GLU A 442 -43.65 1.43 19.82
C GLU A 442 -43.82 1.28 18.30
N PRO A 443 -44.41 0.17 17.83
CA PRO A 443 -44.78 0.03 16.43
C PRO A 443 -45.91 1.02 16.12
N ALA A 444 -45.55 2.18 15.54
CA ALA A 444 -46.53 3.10 14.97
C ALA A 444 -47.36 2.35 13.92
N ALA A 445 -48.67 2.59 13.97
CA ALA A 445 -49.67 1.98 13.10
C ALA A 445 -49.25 1.98 11.63
N TYR A 446 -49.54 0.86 10.98
CA TYR A 446 -49.32 0.57 9.57
C TYR A 446 -49.87 1.68 8.67
N ALA A 447 -49.01 2.59 8.23
CA ALA A 447 -49.11 3.25 6.93
C ALA A 447 -48.25 2.44 5.95
N PRO A 448 -48.69 2.23 4.70
CA PRO A 448 -47.98 1.37 3.76
C PRO A 448 -46.55 1.90 3.50
N ASP A 449 -45.56 1.11 3.93
CA ASP A 449 -44.12 1.37 3.75
C ASP A 449 -43.78 1.70 2.30
N VAL A 450 -43.30 2.92 2.07
CA VAL A 450 -42.26 3.19 1.07
C VAL A 450 -40.95 2.69 1.68
N ALA A 451 -40.27 1.76 0.99
CA ALA A 451 -39.01 1.19 1.44
C ALA A 451 -37.91 2.26 1.57
N PRO A 452 -36.95 2.13 2.51
CA PRO A 452 -35.83 3.04 2.63
C PRO A 452 -34.81 2.74 1.52
N ASP A 453 -35.07 3.26 0.33
CA ASP A 453 -34.06 3.39 -0.70
C ASP A 453 -33.13 4.54 -0.31
N GLY A 454 -31.89 4.19 0.01
CA GLY A 454 -30.81 5.13 0.29
C GLY A 454 -30.38 5.88 -0.97
N ASP A 455 -31.23 6.78 -1.46
CA ASP A 455 -30.91 7.73 -2.51
C ASP A 455 -30.65 9.12 -1.92
N LEU A 456 -29.43 9.62 -2.11
CA LEU A 456 -28.98 10.96 -1.74
C LEU A 456 -29.43 11.99 -2.79
N ALA A 457 -30.69 11.92 -3.22
CA ALA A 457 -31.24 12.75 -4.30
C ALA A 457 -32.34 13.74 -3.86
N ASP A 458 -32.92 13.62 -2.66
CA ASP A 458 -34.08 14.45 -2.26
C ASP A 458 -33.78 15.70 -1.41
N LEU A 459 -32.52 16.10 -1.26
CA LEU A 459 -32.17 17.41 -0.67
C LEU A 459 -31.78 18.43 -1.75
N ALA A 460 -32.68 18.64 -2.70
CA ALA A 460 -32.65 19.79 -3.61
C ALA A 460 -34.06 20.24 -4.02
N ALA A 461 -35.00 20.32 -3.08
CA ALA A 461 -36.27 21.00 -3.31
C ALA A 461 -36.82 21.61 -2.02
N ARG A 462 -36.36 22.82 -1.71
CA ARG A 462 -37.11 23.90 -1.05
C ARG A 462 -36.21 25.12 -0.97
N GLY A 463 -36.18 25.83 -2.09
CA GLY A 463 -35.84 27.24 -2.07
C GLY A 463 -36.96 28.00 -1.35
N ASP A 464 -36.51 28.94 -0.54
CA ASP A 464 -37.12 30.25 -0.30
C ASP A 464 -38.59 30.32 0.12
N ARG A 465 -38.79 30.72 1.38
CA ARG A 465 -39.89 31.58 1.84
C ARG A 465 -39.55 32.06 3.25
N ARG A 466 -38.85 33.19 3.33
CA ARG A 466 -39.07 34.16 4.40
C ARG A 466 -40.05 35.18 3.84
N ASP A 467 -41.22 35.29 4.44
CA ASP A 467 -41.84 36.55 4.80
C ASP A 467 -43.17 36.32 5.56
N ALA A 468 -43.36 37.16 6.58
CA ALA A 468 -44.61 37.49 7.28
C ALA A 468 -45.09 36.61 8.46
N PRO A 469 -45.79 37.22 9.46
CA PRO A 469 -45.52 36.98 10.88
C PRO A 469 -46.66 36.29 11.67
N ARG A 470 -46.30 35.95 12.92
CA ARG A 470 -47.11 35.62 14.10
C ARG A 470 -48.61 35.98 14.05
N THR A 471 -49.45 35.00 14.41
CA THR A 471 -50.60 35.16 15.33
C THR A 471 -51.02 33.81 15.93
N GLU A 472 -51.06 33.77 17.26
CA GLU A 472 -51.83 32.83 18.10
C GLU A 472 -53.31 33.32 18.17
N PRO A 473 -54.24 32.68 18.91
CA PRO A 473 -54.47 31.25 19.23
C PRO A 473 -55.98 30.86 19.22
N ARG A 474 -56.27 29.62 19.70
CA ARG A 474 -57.54 29.12 20.33
C ARG A 474 -58.67 28.60 19.44
N GLY A 475 -59.20 27.43 19.84
CA GLY A 475 -60.65 27.22 19.83
C GLY A 475 -61.16 25.79 19.57
N LEU A 476 -61.38 25.04 20.66
CA LEU A 476 -62.64 24.34 20.99
C LEU A 476 -63.14 23.14 20.15
N ARG A 477 -63.16 21.99 20.87
CA ARG A 477 -64.31 21.13 21.21
C ARG A 477 -65.01 20.23 20.16
N ARG A 478 -65.05 18.95 20.56
CA ARG A 478 -66.19 18.01 20.67
C ARG A 478 -67.00 17.66 19.41
N GLY A 479 -67.22 16.35 19.25
CA GLY A 479 -68.60 15.82 19.22
C GLY A 479 -68.96 14.93 18.04
N ALA A 480 -68.74 13.63 18.22
CA ALA A 480 -69.74 12.56 18.16
C ALA A 480 -70.88 12.55 17.12
N ARG A 481 -71.08 11.33 16.59
CA ARG A 481 -72.32 10.61 16.23
C ARG A 481 -72.75 10.53 14.76
N HIS A 482 -72.91 9.25 14.39
CA HIS A 482 -74.05 8.61 13.71
C HIS A 482 -74.31 8.90 12.23
N GLY A 483 -74.35 7.82 11.46
CA GLY A 483 -75.65 7.39 10.93
C GLY A 483 -75.71 7.06 9.44
N ILE A 484 -75.91 5.76 9.17
CA ILE A 484 -77.14 5.25 8.54
C ILE A 484 -77.25 5.30 6.99
N THR A 485 -77.13 4.09 6.41
CA THR A 485 -78.03 3.45 5.40
C THR A 485 -78.01 3.95 3.95
N ARG A 486 -78.42 3.21 2.92
CA ARG A 486 -78.87 1.81 2.71
C ARG A 486 -78.86 1.56 1.20
N GLY A 487 -78.68 0.29 0.84
CA GLY A 487 -79.54 -0.42 -0.13
C GLY A 487 -79.06 -0.47 -1.58
N LEU A 488 -79.40 -1.49 -2.37
CA LEU A 488 -80.19 -2.72 -2.19
C LEU A 488 -79.87 -3.58 -3.43
N GLY A 489 -79.52 -4.86 -3.26
CA GLY A 489 -80.32 -5.99 -3.78
C GLY A 489 -79.52 -6.79 -4.82
N GLY A 490 -79.55 -8.11 -4.91
CA GLY A 490 -80.31 -9.17 -4.22
C GLY A 490 -80.15 -10.49 -5.01
N GLU A 491 -80.47 -11.61 -4.35
CA GLU A 491 -80.62 -13.02 -4.85
C GLU A 491 -79.33 -13.86 -4.93
N GLY A 492 -79.22 -15.08 -4.38
CA GLY A 492 -80.12 -15.98 -3.64
C GLY A 492 -79.32 -17.18 -3.06
N GLU A 493 -79.88 -17.84 -2.05
CA GLU A 493 -79.24 -18.75 -1.06
C GLU A 493 -79.15 -20.25 -1.44
N GLN A 494 -78.13 -20.99 -0.97
CA GLN A 494 -78.18 -22.07 0.06
C GLN A 494 -76.89 -22.96 0.08
N GLU A 495 -76.49 -23.36 1.30
CA GLU A 495 -75.23 -23.91 1.88
C GLU A 495 -74.78 -25.35 1.48
N PRO A 496 -73.79 -26.02 2.13
CA PRO A 496 -72.48 -25.63 2.71
C PRO A 496 -71.31 -26.53 2.22
N GLY A 497 -70.04 -26.12 2.40
CA GLY A 497 -68.91 -27.05 2.19
C GLY A 497 -67.53 -26.42 2.38
N GLU A 498 -66.80 -26.94 3.36
CA GLU A 498 -65.42 -26.60 3.75
C GLU A 498 -64.44 -26.39 2.59
N ARG A 499 -63.59 -25.36 2.67
CA ARG A 499 -62.13 -25.51 2.91
C ARG A 499 -61.38 -24.18 2.80
N ASP A 500 -60.81 -23.83 3.96
CA ASP A 500 -59.47 -23.29 4.19
C ASP A 500 -58.92 -22.11 3.37
N SER A 501 -58.85 -21.00 4.11
CA SER A 501 -57.82 -19.97 4.05
C SER A 501 -56.39 -20.51 3.95
N GLY A 502 -55.61 -19.95 3.03
CA GLY A 502 -54.15 -20.13 2.97
C GLY A 502 -53.43 -18.81 2.71
N ALA A 503 -53.53 -17.89 3.67
CA ALA A 503 -52.80 -16.63 3.68
C ALA A 503 -51.28 -16.87 3.74
N TYR A 504 -50.52 -16.21 2.87
CA TYR A 504 -49.06 -16.15 2.97
C TYR A 504 -48.66 -15.30 4.19
N GLY A 505 -48.45 -15.96 5.33
CA GLY A 505 -48.29 -15.34 6.65
C GLY A 505 -47.01 -14.53 6.91
N THR A 506 -46.19 -14.19 5.91
CA THR A 506 -45.03 -13.30 6.13
C THR A 506 -44.55 -12.64 4.82
N ARG A 507 -44.06 -11.39 4.91
CA ARG A 507 -43.56 -10.58 3.77
C ARG A 507 -42.41 -11.23 2.97
N TRP A 508 -41.72 -12.24 3.50
CA TRP A 508 -40.69 -12.97 2.75
C TRP A 508 -41.29 -13.97 1.74
N ALA A 509 -42.46 -14.56 2.03
CA ALA A 509 -43.16 -15.48 1.15
C ALA A 509 -43.73 -14.76 -0.09
N LEU A 510 -44.21 -13.52 0.08
CA LEU A 510 -44.66 -12.66 -1.01
C LEU A 510 -43.50 -12.20 -1.91
N ARG A 511 -42.32 -11.91 -1.32
CA ARG A 511 -41.11 -11.50 -2.06
C ARG A 511 -40.48 -12.65 -2.83
N ALA A 512 -40.57 -13.88 -2.31
CA ALA A 512 -40.12 -15.08 -3.01
C ALA A 512 -41.03 -15.47 -4.19
N ALA A 513 -42.29 -15.03 -4.20
CA ALA A 513 -43.23 -15.26 -5.30
C ALA A 513 -43.04 -14.26 -6.47
N LEU A 514 -42.48 -13.08 -6.21
CA LEU A 514 -42.25 -12.03 -7.22
C LEU A 514 -40.90 -12.14 -7.95
N ASP A 515 -39.95 -12.95 -7.45
CA ASP A 515 -38.59 -13.09 -7.98
C ASP A 515 -38.34 -14.36 -8.82
N ALA A 516 -39.40 -15.02 -9.34
CA ALA A 516 -39.28 -16.22 -10.17
C ALA A 516 -39.69 -15.97 -11.63
N ASP A 517 -38.68 -15.77 -12.48
CA ASP A 517 -38.62 -15.86 -13.95
C ASP A 517 -39.92 -15.78 -14.79
N THR A 518 -39.98 -14.76 -15.66
CA THR A 518 -40.67 -14.86 -16.96
C THR A 518 -39.75 -14.40 -18.10
N MET A 519 -39.37 -15.36 -18.93
CA MET A 519 -38.95 -15.28 -20.34
C MET A 519 -39.36 -16.66 -20.92
N PRO A 520 -39.89 -16.82 -22.15
CA PRO A 520 -39.52 -16.08 -23.37
C PRO A 520 -40.66 -15.81 -24.40
N LEU A 521 -40.40 -14.98 -25.43
CA LEU A 521 -40.81 -15.07 -26.86
C LEU A 521 -40.51 -13.70 -27.52
N GLY A 522 -39.83 -13.51 -28.66
CA GLY A 522 -39.13 -14.36 -29.62
C GLY A 522 -38.91 -13.58 -30.94
N VAL A 523 -37.65 -13.49 -31.41
CA VAL A 523 -37.19 -13.48 -32.85
C VAL A 523 -37.51 -12.21 -33.69
N ARG A 524 -36.66 -11.56 -34.51
CA ARG A 524 -35.27 -11.65 -35.05
C ARG A 524 -34.93 -10.23 -35.58
N LEU A 525 -33.64 -9.87 -35.68
CA LEU A 525 -33.05 -9.38 -36.95
C LEU A 525 -31.54 -9.20 -36.80
N ASP A 526 -30.86 -9.58 -37.88
CA ASP A 526 -29.43 -9.73 -38.03
C ASP A 526 -28.83 -8.49 -38.75
N PHE A 527 -27.53 -8.29 -38.49
CA PHE A 527 -26.54 -7.35 -39.07
C PHE A 527 -26.98 -6.23 -40.03
N ASP A 528 -26.77 -4.96 -39.63
CA ASP A 528 -25.81 -4.05 -40.30
C ASP A 528 -25.58 -2.72 -39.57
N HIS A 529 -24.42 -2.12 -39.83
CA HIS A 529 -23.79 -0.98 -39.15
C HIS A 529 -24.31 0.42 -39.59
N LEU A 530 -24.06 1.43 -38.71
CA LEU A 530 -23.88 2.90 -38.92
C LEU A 530 -25.03 3.91 -38.59
N GLU A 531 -24.74 4.70 -37.55
CA GLU A 531 -24.89 6.17 -37.36
C GLU A 531 -26.11 7.00 -37.90
N ARG A 532 -26.73 7.70 -36.92
CA ARG A 532 -27.23 9.10 -36.88
C ARG A 532 -28.68 9.48 -37.31
N ARG A 533 -29.40 9.94 -36.27
CA ARG A 533 -30.25 11.16 -36.13
C ARG A 533 -31.72 11.14 -36.63
N PRO A 534 -32.59 11.99 -36.02
CA PRO A 534 -34.02 11.73 -35.79
C PRO A 534 -34.95 12.55 -36.70
N ASP A 535 -36.18 12.07 -36.94
CA ASP A 535 -37.44 12.79 -36.64
C ASP A 535 -38.71 12.15 -37.26
N LEU A 536 -39.81 12.31 -36.50
CA LEU A 536 -41.23 12.53 -36.87
C LEU A 536 -42.04 11.51 -37.74
N ARG A 537 -43.08 10.96 -37.06
CA ARG A 537 -44.52 10.86 -37.43
C ARG A 537 -45.10 9.65 -38.22
N HIS A 538 -46.24 9.21 -37.67
CA HIS A 538 -47.44 8.52 -38.22
C HIS A 538 -47.43 7.01 -38.59
N THR A 539 -48.10 6.22 -37.71
CA THR A 539 -49.26 5.29 -37.92
C THR A 539 -49.54 4.67 -39.32
N PRO A 540 -50.36 3.59 -39.42
CA PRO A 540 -50.32 2.30 -38.72
C PRO A 540 -50.60 1.10 -39.68
N GLU A 541 -50.71 -0.11 -39.12
CA GLU A 541 -51.52 -1.26 -39.59
C GLU A 541 -51.03 -2.27 -40.66
N ALA A 542 -51.55 -3.49 -40.44
CA ALA A 542 -51.81 -4.60 -41.35
C ALA A 542 -50.77 -5.73 -41.51
N VAL A 543 -51.00 -6.74 -40.66
CA VAL A 543 -50.88 -8.20 -40.86
C VAL A 543 -51.12 -8.66 -42.30
N VAL A 544 -50.28 -9.55 -42.85
CA VAL A 544 -50.64 -10.81 -43.55
C VAL A 544 -49.39 -11.69 -43.72
N VAL A 545 -49.58 -12.98 -43.44
CA VAL A 545 -48.64 -14.12 -43.57
C VAL A 545 -48.37 -14.46 -45.04
N SER A 546 -47.12 -14.69 -45.42
CA SER A 546 -46.77 -15.27 -46.72
C SER A 546 -46.51 -16.76 -46.62
N HIS A 547 -47.07 -17.52 -47.57
CA HIS A 547 -46.59 -18.83 -47.96
C HIS A 547 -45.99 -18.75 -49.38
N SER A 548 -44.98 -19.59 -49.56
CA SER A 548 -44.55 -20.26 -50.79
C SER A 548 -43.53 -19.58 -51.73
N VAL A 549 -42.35 -20.21 -51.75
CA VAL A 549 -41.63 -20.81 -52.90
C VAL A 549 -41.12 -19.88 -54.02
N SER A 550 -39.78 -19.78 -54.07
CA SER A 550 -38.79 -19.79 -55.20
C SER A 550 -39.28 -20.03 -56.66
N PRO A 551 -38.41 -19.88 -57.70
CA PRO A 551 -37.07 -19.26 -57.76
C PRO A 551 -36.77 -18.40 -59.02
N ALA A 552 -35.68 -17.62 -58.94
CA ALA A 552 -34.61 -17.37 -59.93
C ALA A 552 -34.88 -16.84 -61.36
N ALA A 553 -33.81 -16.18 -61.86
CA ALA A 553 -33.51 -15.72 -63.24
C ALA A 553 -34.17 -14.37 -63.63
N SER A 554 -33.55 -13.41 -64.33
CA SER A 554 -32.25 -13.25 -64.99
C SER A 554 -32.21 -11.83 -65.59
N GLN A 555 -31.02 -11.21 -65.70
CA GLN A 555 -30.61 -10.22 -66.73
C GLN A 555 -31.44 -8.91 -66.86
N ALA A 556 -31.02 -7.82 -67.51
CA ALA A 556 -29.77 -7.13 -67.85
C ALA A 556 -30.22 -5.96 -68.76
N ALA A 557 -29.52 -4.81 -68.73
CA ALA A 557 -29.53 -3.74 -69.74
C ALA A 557 -30.85 -2.92 -69.89
N SER A 558 -30.93 -1.65 -70.30
CA SER A 558 -29.99 -0.60 -70.73
C SER A 558 -30.82 0.69 -70.99
N GLU A 559 -30.21 1.85 -70.73
CA GLU A 559 -30.32 3.11 -71.52
C GLU A 559 -31.65 3.91 -71.59
N GLN A 560 -31.67 5.06 -70.86
CA GLN A 560 -31.68 6.48 -71.33
C GLN A 560 -32.60 6.95 -72.51
N PRO A 561 -32.83 8.28 -72.79
CA PRO A 561 -32.77 9.54 -72.00
C PRO A 561 -33.86 10.65 -72.33
N VAL A 562 -33.74 11.84 -71.68
CA VAL A 562 -33.95 13.25 -72.18
C VAL A 562 -35.14 14.15 -71.71
N ALA A 563 -34.75 15.36 -71.23
CA ALA A 563 -35.37 16.73 -71.15
C ALA A 563 -36.55 16.99 -70.15
N GLY A 564 -36.69 18.10 -69.40
CA GLY A 564 -36.07 19.45 -69.30
C GLY A 564 -36.73 20.21 -68.09
N PRO A 565 -36.60 21.55 -67.89
CA PRO A 565 -35.66 22.13 -66.91
C PRO A 565 -36.26 22.97 -65.74
N ALA A 566 -35.36 23.38 -64.83
CA ALA A 566 -35.38 24.62 -64.03
C ALA A 566 -36.00 24.63 -62.61
N ARG A 567 -35.39 23.88 -61.69
CA ARG A 567 -35.20 24.30 -60.28
C ARG A 567 -33.83 23.88 -59.70
N GLU A 568 -32.83 23.73 -60.57
CA GLU A 568 -31.43 23.41 -60.27
C GLU A 568 -30.55 24.58 -60.73
N LYS A 569 -30.39 25.61 -59.87
CA LYS A 569 -29.39 26.68 -60.13
C LYS A 569 -28.74 27.28 -58.88
N ALA A 570 -28.88 26.64 -57.72
CA ALA A 570 -28.13 27.00 -56.51
C ALA A 570 -27.32 25.84 -55.89
N ALA A 571 -27.40 24.64 -56.50
CA ALA A 571 -26.65 23.45 -56.07
C ALA A 571 -25.45 23.12 -56.97
N GLN A 572 -25.24 23.85 -58.08
CA GLN A 572 -24.22 23.53 -59.10
C GLN A 572 -22.89 24.29 -58.95
N ASP A 573 -22.80 25.33 -58.12
CA ASP A 573 -21.53 26.05 -57.90
C ASP A 573 -20.61 25.43 -56.82
N LYS A 574 -21.03 24.33 -56.18
CA LYS A 574 -20.16 23.57 -55.24
C LYS A 574 -19.77 22.18 -55.72
N SER A 575 -20.33 21.69 -56.83
CA SER A 575 -19.95 20.39 -57.40
C SER A 575 -18.93 20.48 -58.55
N ALA A 576 -18.58 21.70 -58.98
CA ALA A 576 -17.65 21.93 -60.09
C ALA A 576 -16.16 22.05 -59.69
N GLN A 577 -15.79 21.86 -58.42
CA GLN A 577 -14.38 21.96 -57.96
C GLN A 577 -13.81 20.67 -57.35
N GLU A 578 -14.49 19.52 -57.48
CA GLU A 578 -14.02 18.21 -56.98
C GLU A 578 -13.99 17.11 -58.05
N LYS A 579 -13.83 17.47 -59.33
CA LYS A 579 -13.32 16.53 -60.35
C LYS A 579 -11.82 16.76 -60.52
N GLY A 580 -11.05 16.20 -59.59
CA GLY A 580 -9.59 16.22 -59.62
C GLY A 580 -9.00 15.25 -58.60
N SER A 581 -8.39 14.18 -59.10
CA SER A 581 -7.68 13.09 -58.42
C SER A 581 -8.54 11.89 -57.95
N ALA A 582 -8.35 10.77 -58.66
CA ALA A 582 -8.58 9.45 -58.09
C ALA A 582 -7.85 9.36 -56.74
N PRO A 583 -8.41 8.71 -55.70
CA PRO A 583 -7.68 8.50 -54.47
C PRO A 583 -6.37 7.79 -54.82
N PRO A 584 -5.21 8.33 -54.42
CA PRO A 584 -3.95 7.67 -54.71
C PRO A 584 -4.04 6.25 -54.14
N GLY A 585 -3.73 5.24 -54.97
CA GLY A 585 -3.58 3.86 -54.49
C GLY A 585 -2.65 3.85 -53.27
N PRO A 586 -2.83 2.94 -52.30
CA PRO A 586 -2.07 2.96 -51.05
C PRO A 586 -0.59 3.06 -51.39
N ALA A 587 0.00 4.22 -51.09
CA ALA A 587 1.41 4.44 -51.29
C ALA A 587 2.15 3.32 -50.57
N PRO A 588 3.10 2.64 -51.23
CA PRO A 588 3.79 1.53 -50.60
C PRO A 588 4.46 2.00 -49.31
N TRP A 589 4.45 1.14 -48.28
CA TRP A 589 4.92 1.45 -46.91
C TRP A 589 6.36 2.01 -46.86
N TRP A 590 7.14 1.82 -47.94
CA TRP A 590 8.51 2.28 -48.10
C TRP A 590 8.67 3.74 -48.59
N SER A 591 7.60 4.46 -48.98
CA SER A 591 7.71 5.81 -49.59
C SER A 591 7.22 6.96 -48.70
N GLY A 592 7.03 6.75 -47.40
CA GLY A 592 6.45 7.75 -46.48
C GLY A 592 7.22 7.91 -45.15
N PRO A 593 6.74 8.78 -44.24
CA PRO A 593 7.38 9.02 -42.94
C PRO A 593 7.50 7.75 -42.06
N GLU A 594 6.67 6.74 -42.30
CA GLU A 594 6.80 5.41 -41.67
C GLU A 594 8.11 4.70 -42.07
N ALA A 595 8.52 4.78 -43.35
CA ALA A 595 9.77 4.18 -43.83
C ALA A 595 10.99 4.82 -43.16
N THR A 596 10.97 6.14 -42.94
CA THR A 596 12.01 6.85 -42.20
C THR A 596 12.15 6.33 -40.77
N VAL A 597 11.04 6.00 -40.10
CA VAL A 597 11.11 5.43 -38.74
C VAL A 597 11.62 3.99 -38.74
N TRP A 598 11.30 3.18 -39.76
CA TRP A 598 11.90 1.86 -39.95
C TRP A 598 13.41 1.93 -40.20
N LEU A 599 13.87 2.85 -41.04
CA LEU A 599 15.30 3.09 -41.27
C LEU A 599 16.00 3.58 -40.00
N LEU A 600 15.36 4.46 -39.24
CA LEU A 600 15.87 4.93 -37.96
C LEU A 600 16.00 3.78 -36.94
N LEU A 601 15.01 2.89 -36.90
CA LEU A 601 15.05 1.70 -36.06
C LEU A 601 16.16 0.74 -36.50
N ALA A 602 16.32 0.52 -37.81
CA ALA A 602 17.41 -0.31 -38.35
C ALA A 602 18.78 0.28 -38.00
N ALA A 603 18.96 1.60 -38.13
CA ALA A 603 20.17 2.30 -37.72
C ALA A 603 20.41 2.20 -36.21
N ALA A 604 19.35 2.33 -35.39
CA ALA A 604 19.44 2.16 -33.94
C ALA A 604 19.94 0.76 -33.57
N LEU A 605 19.41 -0.29 -34.21
CA LEU A 605 19.84 -1.68 -34.00
C LEU A 605 21.25 -1.95 -34.50
N ALA A 606 21.62 -1.41 -35.66
CA ALA A 606 22.97 -1.54 -36.20
C ALA A 606 24.00 -0.90 -35.26
N LEU A 607 23.73 0.31 -34.78
CA LEU A 607 24.57 1.00 -33.79
C LEU A 607 24.58 0.30 -32.44
N TYR A 608 23.49 -0.35 -32.06
CA TYR A 608 23.39 -1.10 -30.81
C TYR A 608 24.22 -2.39 -30.86
N TRP A 609 23.96 -3.27 -31.83
CA TRP A 609 24.46 -4.65 -31.86
C TRP A 609 25.79 -4.84 -32.59
N LEU A 610 26.04 -4.15 -33.71
CA LEU A 610 27.27 -4.40 -34.49
C LEU A 610 28.56 -4.12 -33.70
N PRO A 611 28.66 -3.04 -32.90
CA PRO A 611 29.86 -2.79 -32.11
C PRO A 611 30.12 -3.85 -31.03
N LEU A 612 29.08 -4.56 -30.59
CA LEU A 612 29.17 -5.57 -29.53
C LEU A 612 29.85 -6.86 -30.00
N VAL A 613 29.89 -7.13 -31.31
CA VAL A 613 30.59 -8.30 -31.88
C VAL A 613 32.09 -8.29 -31.54
N GLY A 614 32.67 -7.10 -31.33
CA GLY A 614 34.07 -6.94 -30.93
C GLY A 614 34.32 -6.95 -29.42
N VAL A 615 33.28 -7.06 -28.58
CA VAL A 615 33.41 -7.07 -27.12
C VAL A 615 33.59 -8.50 -26.66
N GLY A 616 34.84 -8.91 -26.42
CA GLY A 616 35.17 -10.21 -25.84
C GLY A 616 35.28 -10.21 -24.31
N GLU A 617 35.46 -11.41 -23.73
CA GLU A 617 35.60 -11.66 -22.28
C GLU A 617 36.61 -10.74 -21.58
N LEU A 618 37.78 -10.49 -22.20
CA LEU A 618 38.82 -9.58 -21.69
C LEU A 618 38.35 -8.12 -21.55
N ALA A 619 37.39 -7.68 -22.37
CA ALA A 619 36.83 -6.34 -22.26
C ALA A 619 35.86 -6.26 -21.09
N LEU A 620 35.08 -7.31 -20.85
CA LEU A 620 34.15 -7.41 -19.72
C LEU A 620 34.89 -7.45 -18.37
N ASP A 621 36.11 -7.98 -18.34
CA ASP A 621 36.96 -7.97 -17.15
C ASP A 621 37.44 -6.58 -16.69
N ARG A 622 37.28 -5.57 -17.56
CA ARG A 622 37.57 -4.17 -17.23
C ARG A 622 36.36 -3.41 -16.69
N MET A 623 35.24 -4.10 -16.41
CA MET A 623 34.05 -3.48 -15.82
C MET A 623 34.38 -2.81 -14.48
N GLY A 624 34.08 -1.51 -14.37
CA GLY A 624 34.20 -0.75 -13.12
C GLY A 624 32.93 -0.81 -12.26
N GLY A 625 32.85 0.03 -11.23
CA GLY A 625 31.70 0.09 -10.31
C GLY A 625 30.36 0.58 -10.90
N LEU A 626 30.35 1.00 -12.18
CA LEU A 626 29.12 1.27 -12.95
C LEU A 626 28.62 0.02 -13.71
N GLY A 627 29.34 -1.10 -13.58
CA GLY A 627 29.07 -2.37 -14.24
C GLY A 627 29.12 -2.28 -15.76
N LEU A 628 28.21 -2.97 -16.46
CA LEU A 628 28.32 -3.20 -17.91
C LEU A 628 28.40 -1.90 -18.73
N VAL A 629 27.73 -0.83 -18.29
CA VAL A 629 27.76 0.49 -18.97
C VAL A 629 29.17 1.05 -19.13
N SER A 630 30.09 0.71 -18.22
CA SER A 630 31.47 1.19 -18.27
C SER A 630 32.30 0.64 -19.43
N VAL A 631 31.87 -0.47 -20.03
CA VAL A 631 32.60 -1.17 -21.11
C VAL A 631 31.84 -1.19 -22.44
N LEU A 632 30.59 -0.70 -22.47
CA LEU A 632 29.81 -0.63 -23.70
C LEU A 632 30.38 0.41 -24.67
N PRO A 633 30.49 0.09 -25.98
CA PRO A 633 30.91 1.05 -27.00
C PRO A 633 30.00 2.30 -27.01
N VAL A 634 30.59 3.47 -27.25
CA VAL A 634 29.84 4.75 -27.37
C VAL A 634 28.79 4.66 -28.48
N ALA A 635 29.07 3.93 -29.56
CA ALA A 635 28.11 3.65 -30.63
C ALA A 635 26.87 2.90 -30.12
N THR A 636 27.04 1.91 -29.23
CA THR A 636 25.93 1.18 -28.59
C THR A 636 25.06 2.12 -27.75
N LEU A 637 25.67 3.05 -27.00
CA LEU A 637 24.93 4.09 -26.26
C LEU A 637 24.17 5.05 -27.20
N GLY A 638 24.74 5.35 -28.37
CA GLY A 638 24.03 6.07 -29.45
C GLY A 638 22.83 5.29 -29.98
N GLY A 639 22.98 3.98 -30.18
CA GLY A 639 21.89 3.06 -30.54
C GLY A 639 20.76 3.05 -29.52
N VAL A 640 21.08 3.03 -28.21
CA VAL A 640 20.12 3.15 -27.11
C VAL A 640 19.29 4.43 -27.22
N ALA A 641 19.94 5.58 -27.42
CA ALA A 641 19.24 6.86 -27.59
C ALA A 641 18.33 6.83 -28.84
N LEU A 642 18.81 6.26 -29.94
CA LEU A 642 18.05 6.15 -31.19
C LEU A 642 16.85 5.20 -31.09
N LEU A 643 16.87 4.17 -30.24
CA LEU A 643 15.69 3.34 -29.94
C LEU A 643 14.57 4.19 -29.32
N VAL A 644 14.92 5.10 -28.40
CA VAL A 644 13.97 6.04 -27.80
C VAL A 644 13.42 7.01 -28.85
N VAL A 645 14.29 7.57 -29.69
CA VAL A 645 13.87 8.47 -30.77
C VAL A 645 12.94 7.74 -31.75
N SER A 646 13.23 6.49 -32.09
CA SER A 646 12.39 5.65 -32.96
C SER A 646 11.00 5.44 -32.40
N PHE A 647 10.89 5.14 -31.10
CA PHE A 647 9.59 4.99 -30.44
C PHE A 647 8.78 6.30 -30.45
N VAL A 648 9.41 7.42 -30.11
CA VAL A 648 8.74 8.73 -30.09
C VAL A 648 8.37 9.20 -31.49
N ALA A 649 9.20 8.93 -32.50
CA ALA A 649 8.89 9.19 -33.90
C ALA A 649 7.68 8.37 -34.37
N ALA A 650 7.61 7.08 -34.01
CA ALA A 650 6.45 6.24 -34.28
C ALA A 650 5.16 6.77 -33.61
N LEU A 651 5.25 7.33 -32.39
CA LEU A 651 4.12 7.98 -31.72
C LEU A 651 3.66 9.27 -32.41
N ARG A 652 4.51 9.94 -33.18
CA ARG A 652 4.19 11.20 -33.87
C ARG A 652 3.48 11.01 -35.20
N LEU A 653 3.47 9.81 -35.77
CA LEU A 653 2.74 9.51 -37.01
C LEU A 653 1.23 9.76 -36.86
N ASP A 654 0.57 10.16 -37.94
CA ASP A 654 -0.86 10.56 -37.94
C ASP A 654 -1.84 9.41 -37.61
N GLY A 655 -1.35 8.17 -37.50
CA GLY A 655 -2.14 7.00 -37.16
C GLY A 655 -1.37 5.92 -36.41
N GLN A 656 -2.11 4.99 -35.81
CA GLN A 656 -1.54 3.88 -35.05
C GLN A 656 -0.89 2.84 -35.98
N ARG A 657 0.43 2.89 -36.14
CA ARG A 657 1.22 1.87 -36.85
C ARG A 657 1.54 0.70 -35.93
N ARG A 658 0.58 -0.22 -35.75
CA ARG A 658 0.69 -1.34 -34.79
C ARG A 658 1.94 -2.19 -35.02
N ARG A 659 2.25 -2.54 -36.27
CA ARG A 659 3.43 -3.38 -36.62
C ARG A 659 4.74 -2.71 -36.19
N LEU A 660 4.92 -1.44 -36.55
CA LEU A 660 6.10 -0.65 -36.17
C LEU A 660 6.22 -0.49 -34.65
N LEU A 661 5.15 -0.11 -33.95
CA LEU A 661 5.17 0.05 -32.50
C LEU A 661 5.44 -1.26 -31.76
N THR A 662 4.88 -2.37 -32.23
CA THR A 662 5.21 -3.71 -31.73
C THR A 662 6.68 -4.01 -31.95
N ALA A 663 7.20 -3.80 -33.16
CA ALA A 663 8.60 -4.07 -33.48
C ALA A 663 9.54 -3.25 -32.59
N VAL A 664 9.34 -1.93 -32.48
CA VAL A 664 10.16 -1.07 -31.61
C VAL A 664 10.08 -1.53 -30.15
N LEU A 665 8.90 -1.89 -29.64
CA LEU A 665 8.73 -2.37 -28.26
C LEU A 665 9.47 -3.69 -28.02
N LEU A 666 9.29 -4.68 -28.90
CA LEU A 666 9.94 -5.99 -28.78
C LEU A 666 11.46 -5.86 -28.89
N LEU A 667 11.94 -5.06 -29.85
CA LEU A 667 13.36 -4.81 -30.03
C LEU A 667 13.97 -4.02 -28.86
N THR A 668 13.20 -3.14 -28.22
CA THR A 668 13.63 -2.51 -26.96
C THR A 668 13.81 -3.55 -25.85
N VAL A 669 12.87 -4.49 -25.70
CA VAL A 669 13.02 -5.59 -24.71
C VAL A 669 14.25 -6.44 -25.02
N ILE A 670 14.42 -6.85 -26.27
CA ILE A 670 15.55 -7.68 -26.69
C ILE A 670 16.87 -6.95 -26.43
N SER A 671 16.99 -5.68 -26.83
CA SER A 671 18.19 -4.88 -26.53
C SER A 671 18.45 -4.77 -25.03
N LEU A 672 17.44 -4.53 -24.19
CA LEU A 672 17.68 -4.34 -22.75
C LEU A 672 17.91 -5.63 -21.96
N HIS A 673 17.31 -6.75 -22.35
CA HIS A 673 17.34 -7.98 -21.54
C HIS A 673 18.17 -9.11 -22.15
N ALA A 674 18.41 -9.11 -23.47
CA ALA A 674 19.24 -10.14 -24.13
C ALA A 674 20.73 -9.81 -24.13
N LEU A 675 21.10 -8.56 -23.80
CA LEU A 675 22.49 -8.11 -23.84
C LEU A 675 23.46 -9.03 -23.05
N PRO A 676 23.18 -9.45 -21.80
CA PRO A 676 24.04 -10.38 -21.09
C PRO A 676 24.10 -11.76 -21.76
N ALA A 677 22.98 -12.27 -22.27
CA ALA A 677 22.95 -13.58 -22.95
C ALA A 677 23.81 -13.61 -24.22
N VAL A 678 24.02 -12.45 -24.85
CA VAL A 678 24.87 -12.30 -26.05
C VAL A 678 26.34 -12.07 -25.67
N LEU A 679 26.61 -11.33 -24.59
CA LEU A 679 27.97 -10.94 -24.21
C LEU A 679 28.68 -11.92 -23.26
N GLU A 680 27.93 -12.58 -22.39
CA GLU A 680 28.45 -13.42 -21.32
C GLU A 680 28.25 -14.90 -21.66
N ASP A 681 29.30 -15.69 -21.50
CA ASP A 681 29.29 -17.13 -21.80
C ASP A 681 28.41 -17.95 -20.84
N GLN A 682 28.29 -17.49 -19.58
CA GLN A 682 27.63 -18.24 -18.51
C GLN A 682 26.35 -17.57 -18.02
N PRO A 683 25.38 -18.34 -17.50
CA PRO A 683 24.21 -17.80 -16.82
C PRO A 683 24.56 -16.83 -15.68
N ARG A 684 24.05 -15.61 -15.80
CA ARG A 684 24.07 -14.63 -14.73
C ARG A 684 23.19 -15.05 -13.55
N PHE A 685 23.49 -14.46 -12.39
CA PHE A 685 22.89 -14.67 -11.08
C PHE A 685 23.21 -16.02 -10.43
N ALA A 686 24.01 -15.96 -9.36
CA ALA A 686 24.31 -17.08 -8.48
C ALA A 686 23.06 -17.88 -8.03
N THR A 687 21.96 -17.21 -7.68
CA THR A 687 20.73 -17.89 -7.25
C THR A 687 20.05 -18.72 -8.34
N ALA A 688 20.24 -18.38 -9.62
CA ALA A 688 19.68 -19.16 -10.73
C ALA A 688 20.36 -20.54 -10.85
N TRP A 689 21.67 -20.62 -10.56
CA TRP A 689 22.40 -21.88 -10.49
C TRP A 689 21.86 -22.78 -9.39
N GLN A 690 21.59 -22.24 -8.21
CA GLN A 690 20.99 -23.00 -7.12
C GLN A 690 19.61 -23.58 -7.51
N HIS A 691 18.88 -22.91 -8.41
CA HIS A 691 17.63 -23.45 -8.94
C HIS A 691 17.83 -24.70 -9.81
N LEU A 692 18.96 -24.84 -10.49
CA LEU A 692 19.31 -26.09 -11.18
C LEU A 692 19.46 -27.24 -10.19
N GLY A 693 20.05 -27.00 -9.01
CA GLY A 693 20.15 -28.03 -7.98
C GLY A 693 18.77 -28.53 -7.54
N PHE A 694 17.79 -27.64 -7.37
CA PHE A 694 16.42 -28.07 -7.02
C PHE A 694 15.82 -28.97 -8.11
N LEU A 695 16.07 -28.64 -9.38
CA LEU A 695 15.60 -29.43 -10.51
C LEU A 695 16.31 -30.79 -10.58
N ASP A 696 17.64 -30.82 -10.43
CA ASP A 696 18.45 -32.04 -10.39
C ASP A 696 17.97 -33.00 -9.29
N PHE A 697 17.79 -32.48 -8.07
CA PHE A 697 17.33 -33.30 -6.95
C PHE A 697 15.93 -33.87 -7.18
N ILE A 698 14.99 -33.07 -7.71
CA ILE A 698 13.64 -33.56 -8.04
C ILE A 698 13.70 -34.61 -9.16
N ASP A 699 14.53 -34.41 -10.18
CA ASP A 699 14.63 -35.35 -11.30
C ASP A 699 15.21 -36.71 -10.87
N ARG A 700 16.24 -36.69 -10.00
CA ARG A 700 16.87 -37.90 -9.44
C ARG A 700 15.96 -38.64 -8.44
N THR A 701 15.28 -37.91 -7.55
CA THR A 701 14.62 -38.52 -6.37
C THR A 701 13.09 -38.54 -6.47
N GLY A 702 12.49 -37.71 -7.31
CA GLY A 702 11.04 -37.51 -7.41
C GLY A 702 10.41 -36.80 -6.21
N VAL A 703 11.20 -36.31 -5.25
CA VAL A 703 10.70 -35.71 -3.99
C VAL A 703 11.29 -34.33 -3.72
N ALA A 704 10.62 -33.58 -2.85
CA ALA A 704 11.14 -32.33 -2.29
C ALA A 704 11.88 -32.57 -0.97
N ALA A 705 12.85 -31.72 -0.61
CA ALA A 705 13.64 -31.83 0.63
C ALA A 705 13.59 -30.55 1.48
N PRO A 706 12.51 -30.31 2.26
CA PRO A 706 12.29 -29.05 2.96
C PRO A 706 13.38 -28.60 3.95
N ASP A 707 14.16 -29.54 4.49
CA ASP A 707 15.20 -29.24 5.47
C ASP A 707 16.45 -28.60 4.83
N LEU A 708 16.61 -28.69 3.50
CA LEU A 708 17.77 -28.14 2.78
C LEU A 708 17.63 -26.65 2.47
N ASP A 709 16.41 -26.17 2.18
CA ASP A 709 16.16 -24.79 1.80
C ASP A 709 14.67 -24.42 1.96
N ALA A 710 14.39 -23.21 2.41
CA ALA A 710 13.04 -22.67 2.59
C ALA A 710 12.13 -22.83 1.36
N ARG A 711 12.69 -22.70 0.15
CA ARG A 711 11.93 -22.74 -1.11
C ARG A 711 11.33 -24.12 -1.40
N TRP A 712 11.84 -25.19 -0.80
CA TRP A 712 11.28 -26.54 -0.93
C TRP A 712 9.87 -26.68 -0.37
N SER A 713 9.45 -25.79 0.54
CA SER A 713 8.05 -25.71 1.02
C SER A 713 7.10 -25.10 -0.04
N TRP A 714 7.62 -24.63 -1.17
CA TRP A 714 6.89 -24.13 -2.34
C TRP A 714 7.45 -24.75 -3.65
N PRO A 715 7.38 -26.08 -3.81
CA PRO A 715 8.10 -26.79 -4.87
C PRO A 715 7.47 -26.63 -6.27
N GLY A 716 6.32 -25.95 -6.39
CA GLY A 716 5.51 -25.95 -7.62
C GLY A 716 6.23 -25.46 -8.88
N PHE A 717 7.09 -24.45 -8.75
CA PHE A 717 7.91 -23.98 -9.87
C PHE A 717 8.95 -25.03 -10.29
N PHE A 718 9.68 -25.58 -9.32
CA PHE A 718 10.76 -26.53 -9.60
C PHE A 718 10.21 -27.83 -10.18
N ALA A 719 9.11 -28.34 -9.63
CA ALA A 719 8.43 -29.52 -10.15
C ALA A 719 7.92 -29.32 -11.59
N LEU A 720 7.34 -28.15 -11.88
CA LEU A 720 6.89 -27.82 -13.24
C LEU A 720 8.07 -27.75 -14.23
N MET A 721 9.16 -27.11 -13.84
CA MET A 721 10.32 -26.96 -14.72
C MET A 721 11.08 -28.28 -14.91
N ALA A 722 11.24 -29.09 -13.86
CA ALA A 722 11.82 -30.44 -13.97
C ALA A 722 10.98 -31.32 -14.90
N PHE A 723 9.65 -31.31 -14.75
CA PHE A 723 8.74 -32.02 -15.64
C PHE A 723 8.86 -31.51 -17.10
N ALA A 724 8.91 -30.20 -17.31
CA ALA A 724 9.05 -29.61 -18.64
C ALA A 724 10.39 -29.96 -19.28
N ALA A 725 11.50 -29.92 -18.54
CA ALA A 725 12.82 -30.29 -19.01
C ALA A 725 12.88 -31.77 -19.41
N LYS A 726 12.38 -32.67 -18.54
CA LYS A 726 12.32 -34.11 -18.77
C LYS A 726 11.47 -34.46 -20.00
N THR A 727 10.30 -33.84 -20.14
CA THR A 727 9.40 -34.08 -21.29
C THR A 727 9.95 -33.52 -22.61
N ALA A 728 10.71 -32.43 -22.55
CA ALA A 728 11.41 -31.88 -23.71
C ALA A 728 12.72 -32.62 -24.05
N GLY A 729 13.16 -33.56 -23.21
CA GLY A 729 14.45 -34.25 -23.37
C GLY A 729 15.66 -33.34 -23.17
N VAL A 730 15.52 -32.27 -22.39
CA VAL A 730 16.58 -31.28 -22.11
C VAL A 730 17.25 -31.61 -20.79
N SER A 731 18.52 -32.00 -20.84
CA SER A 731 19.34 -32.31 -19.66
C SER A 731 20.17 -31.13 -19.16
N ASP A 732 20.50 -30.18 -20.04
CA ASP A 732 21.23 -28.96 -19.70
C ASP A 732 20.33 -27.73 -19.91
N LEU A 733 20.09 -27.00 -18.82
CA LEU A 733 19.25 -25.80 -18.81
C LEU A 733 20.05 -24.50 -18.83
N THR A 734 21.37 -24.56 -18.95
CA THR A 734 22.26 -23.38 -18.98
C THR A 734 21.80 -22.34 -20.01
N GLU A 735 21.51 -22.75 -21.24
CA GLU A 735 20.97 -21.84 -22.27
C GLU A 735 19.57 -21.31 -21.93
N VAL A 736 18.74 -22.13 -21.29
CA VAL A 736 17.42 -21.67 -20.82
C VAL A 736 17.59 -20.57 -19.78
N LEU A 737 18.52 -20.71 -18.83
CA LEU A 737 18.82 -19.70 -17.82
C LEU A 737 19.34 -18.40 -18.45
N ARG A 738 20.25 -18.48 -19.44
CA ARG A 738 20.80 -17.32 -20.15
C ARG A 738 19.70 -16.50 -20.82
N TRP A 739 18.79 -17.16 -21.54
CA TRP A 739 17.75 -16.49 -22.31
C TRP A 739 16.44 -16.22 -21.54
N TRP A 740 16.28 -16.80 -20.35
CA TRP A 740 15.07 -16.69 -19.54
C TRP A 740 14.62 -15.25 -19.26
N PRO A 741 15.50 -14.30 -18.84
CA PRO A 741 15.08 -12.91 -18.60
C PRO A 741 14.43 -12.27 -19.81
N THR A 742 14.96 -12.51 -21.01
CA THR A 742 14.38 -12.00 -22.26
C THR A 742 13.03 -12.66 -22.54
N ALA A 743 12.98 -13.99 -22.43
CA ALA A 743 11.76 -14.76 -22.69
C ALA A 743 10.60 -14.35 -21.77
N ILE A 744 10.85 -14.23 -20.47
CA ILE A 744 9.81 -13.91 -19.49
C ILE A 744 9.32 -12.46 -19.63
N GLN A 745 10.20 -11.51 -19.98
CA GLN A 745 9.81 -10.12 -20.21
C GLN A 745 8.95 -9.98 -21.46
N LEU A 746 9.31 -10.67 -22.55
CA LEU A 746 8.49 -10.75 -23.76
C LEU A 746 7.13 -11.37 -23.46
N LEU A 747 7.09 -12.45 -22.66
CA LEU A 747 5.85 -13.11 -22.26
C LEU A 747 4.96 -12.19 -21.42
N CYS A 748 5.54 -11.37 -20.53
CA CYS A 748 4.83 -10.39 -19.69
C CYS A 748 4.16 -9.27 -20.50
N LEU A 749 4.59 -8.98 -21.72
CA LEU A 749 3.94 -7.98 -22.58
C LEU A 749 2.52 -8.40 -22.99
N ALA A 750 2.25 -9.70 -23.14
CA ALA A 750 0.94 -10.19 -23.54
C ALA A 750 -0.17 -9.89 -22.49
N PRO A 751 -0.03 -10.28 -21.20
CA PRO A 751 -1.01 -9.91 -20.18
C PRO A 751 -1.05 -8.40 -19.92
N LEU A 752 0.06 -7.67 -20.08
CA LEU A 752 0.05 -6.21 -19.99
C LEU A 752 -0.78 -5.58 -21.12
N ALA A 753 -0.60 -6.03 -22.37
CA ALA A 753 -1.40 -5.57 -23.51
C ALA A 753 -2.88 -5.88 -23.31
N LEU A 754 -3.20 -7.02 -22.70
CA LEU A 754 -4.56 -7.39 -22.30
C LEU A 754 -5.11 -6.44 -21.22
N LEU A 755 -4.35 -6.16 -20.18
CA LEU A 755 -4.71 -5.20 -19.12
C LEU A 755 -4.98 -3.80 -19.68
N LEU A 756 -4.19 -3.34 -20.66
CA LEU A 756 -4.38 -2.06 -21.33
C LEU A 756 -5.69 -1.95 -22.13
N ARG A 757 -6.35 -3.08 -22.46
CA ARG A 757 -7.71 -3.07 -23.04
C ARG A 757 -8.75 -2.62 -22.02
N ALA A 758 -8.52 -2.88 -20.73
CA ALA A 758 -9.40 -2.49 -19.63
C ALA A 758 -9.31 -0.99 -19.29
N VAL A 759 -8.31 -0.27 -19.79
CA VAL A 759 -8.02 1.14 -19.49
C VAL A 759 -8.61 2.07 -20.54
N ARG A 760 -9.33 3.11 -20.09
CA ARG A 760 -9.91 4.17 -20.93
C ARG A 760 -8.86 5.23 -21.25
N ALA A 761 -8.04 4.97 -22.26
CA ALA A 761 -6.97 5.86 -22.72
C ALA A 761 -6.81 5.79 -24.24
N GLY A 762 -6.22 6.83 -24.84
CA GLY A 762 -5.86 6.84 -26.26
C GLY A 762 -4.73 5.85 -26.58
N TRP A 763 -4.54 5.53 -27.87
CA TRP A 763 -3.53 4.55 -28.28
C TRP A 763 -2.10 4.97 -27.89
N ARG A 764 -1.78 6.26 -27.98
CA ARG A 764 -0.46 6.82 -27.58
C ARG A 764 -0.15 6.54 -26.12
N ALA A 765 -1.13 6.74 -25.23
CA ALA A 765 -0.99 6.45 -23.81
C ALA A 765 -0.78 4.95 -23.54
N LYS A 766 -1.51 4.07 -24.24
CA LYS A 766 -1.39 2.62 -24.07
C LYS A 766 -0.03 2.09 -24.50
N TRP A 767 0.46 2.51 -25.66
CA TRP A 767 1.79 2.14 -26.15
C TRP A 767 2.89 2.72 -25.26
N THR A 768 2.76 3.99 -24.83
CA THR A 768 3.70 4.60 -23.89
C THR A 768 3.70 3.85 -22.55
N ALA A 769 2.56 3.40 -22.05
CA ALA A 769 2.49 2.60 -20.82
C ALA A 769 3.22 1.25 -20.94
N ALA A 770 3.02 0.55 -22.07
CA ALA A 770 3.72 -0.70 -22.35
C ALA A 770 5.24 -0.51 -22.46
N TRP A 771 5.67 0.58 -23.09
CA TRP A 771 7.07 0.91 -23.23
C TRP A 771 7.72 1.37 -21.91
N LEU A 772 7.05 2.22 -21.12
CA LEU A 772 7.51 2.60 -19.78
C LEU A 772 7.65 1.38 -18.86
N PHE A 773 6.75 0.41 -18.97
CA PHE A 773 6.86 -0.84 -18.22
C PHE A 773 8.17 -1.59 -18.51
N VAL A 774 8.55 -1.69 -19.79
CA VAL A 774 9.85 -2.27 -20.20
C VAL A 774 11.02 -1.47 -19.62
N LEU A 775 11.00 -0.14 -19.75
CA LEU A 775 12.08 0.71 -19.24
C LEU A 775 12.21 0.69 -17.71
N CYS A 776 11.14 0.32 -16.99
CA CYS A 776 11.16 0.19 -15.53
C CYS A 776 11.53 -1.23 -15.05
N GLY A 777 11.78 -2.17 -15.97
CA GLY A 777 12.13 -3.56 -15.69
C GLY A 777 13.54 -3.78 -15.12
N TRP A 778 14.19 -2.76 -14.55
CA TRP A 778 15.57 -2.82 -14.07
C TRP A 778 15.76 -3.60 -12.75
N VAL A 779 14.67 -4.04 -12.12
CA VAL A 779 14.64 -4.62 -10.77
C VAL A 779 15.44 -5.93 -10.63
N GLY A 780 15.66 -6.66 -11.73
CA GLY A 780 16.49 -7.87 -11.73
C GLY A 780 15.84 -9.12 -11.13
N GLN A 781 14.51 -9.15 -11.03
CA GLN A 781 13.72 -10.30 -10.54
C GLN A 781 13.11 -11.12 -11.69
N ASP A 782 13.70 -10.99 -12.88
CA ASP A 782 13.33 -11.68 -14.13
C ASP A 782 14.23 -12.88 -14.45
N TYR A 783 15.15 -13.24 -13.55
CA TYR A 783 15.98 -14.44 -13.67
C TYR A 783 15.16 -15.73 -13.56
N PHE A 784 15.75 -16.86 -13.95
CA PHE A 784 15.13 -18.19 -13.89
C PHE A 784 14.73 -18.51 -12.45
N SER A 785 13.48 -18.25 -12.09
CA SER A 785 13.04 -18.23 -10.71
C SER A 785 11.53 -18.38 -10.56
N PRO A 786 11.08 -18.85 -9.37
CA PRO A 786 9.67 -18.83 -9.05
C PRO A 786 9.06 -17.42 -9.08
N GLN A 787 9.81 -16.39 -8.67
CA GLN A 787 9.35 -14.99 -8.65
C GLN A 787 9.00 -14.48 -10.05
N ALA A 788 9.84 -14.75 -11.06
CA ALA A 788 9.62 -14.32 -12.44
C ALA A 788 8.34 -14.94 -13.05
N LEU A 789 8.15 -16.25 -12.90
CA LEU A 789 6.93 -16.94 -13.36
C LEU A 789 5.68 -16.41 -12.63
N ASN A 790 5.79 -16.20 -11.32
CA ASN A 790 4.66 -15.72 -10.53
C ASN A 790 4.30 -14.26 -10.82
N TYR A 791 5.25 -13.44 -11.23
CA TYR A 791 4.96 -12.10 -11.73
C TYR A 791 4.13 -12.14 -13.02
N PHE A 792 4.46 -13.06 -13.94
CA PHE A 792 3.61 -13.32 -15.11
C PHE A 792 2.19 -13.76 -14.71
N PHE A 793 2.05 -14.68 -13.75
CA PHE A 793 0.75 -15.09 -13.22
C PHE A 793 -0.02 -13.90 -12.61
N TYR A 794 0.65 -13.03 -11.86
CA TYR A 794 0.06 -11.82 -11.29
C TYR A 794 -0.49 -10.87 -12.38
N LEU A 795 0.28 -10.61 -13.44
CA LEU A 795 -0.16 -9.75 -14.54
C LEU A 795 -1.38 -10.34 -15.25
N LEU A 796 -1.34 -11.64 -15.56
CA LEU A 796 -2.45 -12.33 -16.23
C LEU A 796 -3.70 -12.36 -15.35
N PHE A 797 -3.53 -12.65 -14.06
CA PHE A 797 -4.60 -12.62 -13.05
C PHE A 797 -5.26 -11.23 -12.97
N ALA A 798 -4.46 -10.17 -12.82
CA ALA A 798 -4.97 -8.80 -12.78
C ALA A 798 -5.66 -8.40 -14.10
N ALA A 799 -5.08 -8.78 -15.25
CA ALA A 799 -5.65 -8.52 -16.56
C ALA A 799 -7.02 -9.20 -16.73
N VAL A 800 -7.14 -10.48 -16.37
CA VAL A 800 -8.41 -11.22 -16.50
C VAL A 800 -9.49 -10.64 -15.60
N LEU A 801 -9.15 -10.32 -14.34
CA LEU A 801 -10.09 -9.69 -13.41
C LEU A 801 -10.61 -8.35 -13.95
N LEU A 802 -9.72 -7.51 -14.48
CA LEU A 802 -10.08 -6.19 -14.97
C LEU A 802 -10.75 -6.21 -16.34
N VAL A 803 -10.48 -7.16 -17.23
CA VAL A 803 -11.12 -7.16 -18.56
C VAL A 803 -12.54 -7.73 -18.51
N TRP A 804 -12.78 -8.79 -17.74
CA TRP A 804 -14.05 -9.54 -17.79
C TRP A 804 -14.87 -9.51 -16.51
N PHE A 805 -14.28 -9.40 -15.32
CA PHE A 805 -14.99 -9.58 -14.05
C PHE A 805 -15.34 -8.25 -13.36
N ARG A 806 -15.93 -7.30 -14.10
CA ARG A 806 -16.38 -6.00 -13.58
C ARG A 806 -17.89 -5.81 -13.75
N TRP A 807 -18.47 -4.90 -12.98
CA TRP A 807 -19.89 -4.57 -13.10
C TRP A 807 -20.14 -3.81 -14.42
N PRO A 808 -21.03 -4.29 -15.31
CA PRO A 808 -21.37 -3.57 -16.52
C PRO A 808 -22.12 -2.28 -16.20
N ARG A 809 -21.96 -1.25 -17.04
CA ARG A 809 -22.66 0.05 -16.94
C ARG A 809 -22.49 0.75 -15.59
N GLN A 810 -21.32 0.62 -14.97
CA GLN A 810 -21.00 1.24 -13.68
C GLN A 810 -20.75 2.76 -13.83
N LEU A 811 -21.74 3.50 -14.34
CA LEU A 811 -21.71 4.96 -14.52
C LEU A 811 -22.16 5.74 -13.27
N ARG A 812 -22.32 5.08 -12.12
CA ARG A 812 -22.78 5.72 -10.88
C ARG A 812 -21.62 6.47 -10.21
N GLY A 813 -21.56 7.78 -10.43
CA GLY A 813 -20.60 8.68 -9.76
C GLY A 813 -20.43 10.01 -10.51
N THR A 814 -19.78 10.98 -9.87
CA THR A 814 -19.46 12.29 -10.48
C THR A 814 -18.25 12.23 -11.42
N LEU A 815 -17.47 11.15 -11.37
CA LEU A 815 -16.32 10.91 -12.23
C LEU A 815 -16.62 9.71 -13.14
N LEU A 816 -16.21 9.84 -14.41
CA LEU A 816 -16.22 8.74 -15.36
C LEU A 816 -15.24 7.65 -14.87
N PRO A 817 -15.61 6.36 -14.88
CA PRO A 817 -14.65 5.29 -14.59
C PRO A 817 -13.43 5.37 -15.52
N GLY A 818 -12.24 5.24 -14.95
CA GLY A 818 -10.99 5.14 -15.71
C GLY A 818 -10.89 3.85 -16.54
N GLU A 819 -11.76 2.93 -16.22
CA GLU A 819 -12.01 1.65 -16.86
C GLU A 819 -12.90 1.78 -18.12
N THR A 820 -12.63 0.95 -19.13
CA THR A 820 -13.57 0.66 -20.23
C THR A 820 -14.69 -0.26 -19.75
N GLU A 821 -15.76 -0.42 -20.54
CA GLU A 821 -16.77 -1.45 -20.24
C GLU A 821 -16.13 -2.86 -20.27
N PRO A 822 -16.58 -3.79 -19.42
CA PRO A 822 -16.11 -5.18 -19.46
C PRO A 822 -16.42 -5.79 -20.83
N GLN A 823 -15.50 -6.64 -21.32
CA GLN A 823 -15.74 -7.32 -22.59
C GLN A 823 -16.88 -8.35 -22.44
N PRO A 824 -17.81 -8.40 -23.40
CA PRO A 824 -18.88 -9.39 -23.36
C PRO A 824 -18.28 -10.79 -23.46
N ALA A 825 -18.66 -11.66 -22.54
CA ALA A 825 -18.28 -13.07 -22.54
C ALA A 825 -19.52 -13.90 -22.18
N GLY A 826 -19.79 -14.94 -22.97
CA GLY A 826 -20.83 -15.91 -22.61
C GLY A 826 -20.48 -16.65 -21.31
N ARG A 827 -21.48 -17.22 -20.63
CA ARG A 827 -21.31 -17.88 -19.32
C ARG A 827 -20.27 -19.00 -19.33
N ARG A 828 -20.20 -19.78 -20.40
CA ARG A 828 -19.17 -20.84 -20.57
C ARG A 828 -17.75 -20.24 -20.59
N ALA A 829 -17.57 -19.15 -21.34
CA ALA A 829 -16.29 -18.44 -21.37
C ALA A 829 -15.97 -17.79 -20.01
N GLN A 830 -16.96 -17.21 -19.32
CA GLN A 830 -16.76 -16.68 -17.97
C GLN A 830 -16.40 -17.79 -16.96
N GLY A 831 -17.01 -18.97 -17.06
CA GLY A 831 -16.66 -20.15 -16.26
C GLY A 831 -15.23 -20.61 -16.52
N ALA A 832 -14.81 -20.68 -17.78
CA ALA A 832 -13.43 -21.02 -18.15
C ALA A 832 -12.42 -19.97 -17.64
N LEU A 833 -12.72 -18.68 -17.78
CA LEU A 833 -11.89 -17.59 -17.26
C LEU A 833 -11.79 -17.63 -15.73
N LEU A 834 -12.87 -17.98 -15.03
CA LEU A 834 -12.84 -18.18 -13.57
C LEU A 834 -11.94 -19.36 -13.21
N ALA A 835 -12.05 -20.49 -13.92
CA ALA A 835 -11.18 -21.64 -13.71
C ALA A 835 -9.70 -21.28 -13.92
N VAL A 836 -9.38 -20.49 -14.96
CA VAL A 836 -8.02 -19.95 -15.19
C VAL A 836 -7.56 -19.09 -14.02
N VAL A 837 -8.38 -18.17 -13.53
CA VAL A 837 -8.03 -17.29 -12.38
C VAL A 837 -7.76 -18.10 -11.11
N ILE A 838 -8.59 -19.12 -10.84
CA ILE A 838 -8.39 -20.03 -9.69
C ILE A 838 -7.12 -20.86 -9.87
N ALA A 839 -6.88 -21.40 -11.06
CA ALA A 839 -5.70 -22.20 -11.37
C ALA A 839 -4.40 -21.38 -11.27
N LEU A 840 -4.38 -20.15 -11.77
CA LEU A 840 -3.25 -19.22 -11.63
C LEU A 840 -2.93 -18.93 -10.17
N PHE A 841 -3.97 -18.70 -9.35
CA PHE A 841 -3.79 -18.47 -7.92
C PHE A 841 -3.29 -19.74 -7.21
N ALA A 842 -3.87 -20.91 -7.51
CA ALA A 842 -3.43 -22.19 -6.96
C ALA A 842 -1.96 -22.49 -7.29
N ALA A 843 -1.59 -22.35 -8.56
CA ALA A 843 -0.22 -22.52 -9.02
C ALA A 843 0.73 -21.53 -8.32
N SER A 844 0.30 -20.29 -8.12
CA SER A 844 1.09 -19.29 -7.42
C SER A 844 1.30 -19.66 -5.95
N VAL A 845 0.26 -20.12 -5.25
CA VAL A 845 0.32 -20.57 -3.84
C VAL A 845 1.32 -21.71 -3.67
N ALA A 846 1.36 -22.65 -4.62
CA ALA A 846 2.29 -23.78 -4.56
C ALA A 846 3.73 -23.44 -4.98
N SER A 847 3.93 -22.32 -5.68
CA SER A 847 5.21 -22.00 -6.32
C SER A 847 5.94 -20.83 -5.65
N HIS A 848 5.28 -19.98 -4.86
CA HIS A 848 5.92 -18.77 -4.36
C HIS A 848 5.37 -18.29 -3.01
N GLN A 849 6.28 -17.83 -2.15
CA GLN A 849 5.99 -17.36 -0.79
C GLN A 849 5.21 -16.03 -0.77
N LEU A 850 5.65 -15.02 -1.54
CA LEU A 850 5.12 -13.65 -1.46
C LEU A 850 3.96 -13.34 -2.43
N THR A 851 4.10 -13.64 -3.72
CA THR A 851 3.17 -13.22 -4.79
C THR A 851 1.69 -13.52 -4.53
N PRO A 852 1.29 -14.68 -3.97
CA PRO A 852 -0.11 -14.97 -3.64
C PRO A 852 -0.73 -13.95 -2.68
N PHE A 853 0.03 -13.42 -1.73
CA PHE A 853 -0.44 -12.39 -0.80
C PHE A 853 -0.75 -11.08 -1.53
N VAL A 854 0.09 -10.68 -2.48
CA VAL A 854 -0.12 -9.48 -3.32
C VAL A 854 -1.34 -9.67 -4.23
N MET A 855 -1.46 -10.84 -4.87
CA MET A 855 -2.63 -11.20 -5.70
C MET A 855 -3.94 -11.15 -4.88
N LEU A 856 -3.94 -11.73 -3.69
CA LEU A 856 -5.08 -11.71 -2.77
C LEU A 856 -5.41 -10.29 -2.32
N GLY A 857 -4.41 -9.48 -1.97
CA GLY A 857 -4.58 -8.08 -1.60
C GLY A 857 -5.21 -7.27 -2.72
N VAL A 858 -4.73 -7.41 -3.96
CA VAL A 858 -5.27 -6.71 -5.14
C VAL A 858 -6.70 -7.15 -5.41
N LEU A 859 -6.97 -8.45 -5.41
CA LEU A 859 -8.33 -8.99 -5.59
C LEU A 859 -9.27 -8.44 -4.52
N THR A 860 -8.86 -8.47 -3.25
CA THR A 860 -9.66 -7.97 -2.12
C THR A 860 -9.94 -6.47 -2.27
N ALA A 861 -8.93 -5.67 -2.58
CA ALA A 861 -9.10 -4.23 -2.81
C ALA A 861 -10.01 -3.93 -4.01
N LEU A 862 -9.92 -4.69 -5.10
CA LEU A 862 -10.83 -4.57 -6.24
C LEU A 862 -12.28 -4.93 -5.85
N VAL A 863 -12.50 -5.94 -5.00
CA VAL A 863 -13.83 -6.28 -4.48
C VAL A 863 -14.36 -5.19 -3.55
N LEU A 864 -13.55 -4.71 -2.61
CA LEU A 864 -13.93 -3.66 -1.64
C LEU A 864 -14.25 -2.32 -2.32
N THR A 865 -13.49 -1.98 -3.35
CA THR A 865 -13.74 -0.78 -4.20
C THR A 865 -14.85 -0.99 -5.23
N ARG A 866 -15.54 -2.13 -5.19
CA ARG A 866 -16.63 -2.53 -6.11
C ARG A 866 -16.21 -2.57 -7.59
N ARG A 867 -14.94 -2.82 -7.86
CA ARG A 867 -14.36 -2.98 -9.20
C ARG A 867 -14.30 -4.43 -9.67
N SER A 868 -14.62 -5.40 -8.81
CA SER A 868 -14.78 -6.82 -9.19
C SER A 868 -16.18 -7.36 -8.87
N THR A 869 -16.70 -8.24 -9.71
CA THR A 869 -17.96 -8.98 -9.47
C THR A 869 -17.75 -10.23 -8.62
N LEU A 870 -16.53 -10.76 -8.54
CA LEU A 870 -16.15 -12.01 -7.87
C LEU A 870 -16.02 -11.85 -6.35
N ARG A 871 -17.13 -11.50 -5.69
CA ARG A 871 -17.18 -11.20 -4.25
C ARG A 871 -16.75 -12.35 -3.33
N GLY A 872 -16.91 -13.61 -3.73
CA GLY A 872 -16.53 -14.76 -2.89
C GLY A 872 -15.11 -15.27 -3.16
N LEU A 873 -14.52 -14.91 -4.31
CA LEU A 873 -13.17 -15.32 -4.67
C LEU A 873 -12.08 -14.93 -3.66
N PRO A 874 -12.09 -13.72 -3.01
CA PRO A 874 -11.12 -13.41 -1.96
C PRO A 874 -11.12 -14.42 -0.81
N LEU A 875 -12.30 -14.93 -0.42
CA LEU A 875 -12.41 -15.92 0.65
C LEU A 875 -11.83 -17.26 0.20
N LEU A 876 -12.14 -17.72 -1.01
CA LEU A 876 -11.56 -18.95 -1.58
C LEU A 876 -10.03 -18.86 -1.63
N CYS A 877 -9.50 -17.77 -2.21
CA CYS A 877 -8.06 -17.53 -2.31
C CYS A 877 -7.39 -17.44 -0.93
N GLY A 878 -8.04 -16.76 0.04
CA GLY A 878 -7.57 -16.68 1.42
C GLY A 878 -7.50 -18.05 2.10
N VAL A 879 -8.52 -18.89 1.93
CA VAL A 879 -8.54 -20.26 2.46
C VAL A 879 -7.43 -21.10 1.81
N MET A 880 -7.27 -21.06 0.49
CA MET A 880 -6.20 -21.80 -0.21
C MET A 880 -4.82 -21.43 0.34
N LEU A 881 -4.55 -20.13 0.49
CA LEU A 881 -3.27 -19.62 0.98
C LEU A 881 -3.01 -20.04 2.44
N ILE A 882 -4.01 -19.87 3.31
CA ILE A 882 -3.90 -20.22 4.73
C ILE A 882 -3.73 -21.73 4.93
N VAL A 883 -4.41 -22.56 4.12
CA VAL A 883 -4.26 -24.02 4.14
C VAL A 883 -2.86 -24.43 3.69
N TRP A 884 -2.34 -23.83 2.61
CA TRP A 884 -0.98 -24.11 2.16
C TRP A 884 0.05 -23.77 3.23
N VAL A 885 -0.01 -22.56 3.78
CA VAL A 885 0.92 -22.12 4.83
C VAL A 885 0.78 -22.99 6.07
N GLY A 886 -0.44 -23.23 6.56
CA GLY A 886 -0.65 -23.92 7.84
C GLY A 886 -0.48 -25.44 7.84
N PHE A 887 -0.52 -26.07 6.67
CA PHE A 887 -0.33 -27.52 6.52
C PHE A 887 0.89 -27.85 5.68
N LEU A 888 0.92 -27.44 4.41
CA LEU A 888 1.92 -27.92 3.44
C LEU A 888 3.29 -27.25 3.59
N ALA A 889 3.34 -26.01 4.05
CA ALA A 889 4.59 -25.29 4.32
C ALA A 889 5.08 -25.44 5.78
N GLU A 890 4.49 -26.36 6.56
CA GLU A 890 4.91 -26.68 7.93
C GLU A 890 6.41 -26.85 8.11
N PRO A 891 7.12 -27.62 7.27
CA PRO A 891 8.54 -27.89 7.50
C PRO A 891 9.40 -26.63 7.56
N TYR A 892 8.99 -25.57 6.87
CA TYR A 892 9.68 -24.29 6.94
C TYR A 892 9.25 -23.47 8.16
N TRP A 893 7.95 -23.25 8.37
CA TRP A 893 7.51 -22.29 9.39
C TRP A 893 7.67 -22.79 10.82
N SER A 894 7.64 -24.10 11.08
CA SER A 894 7.77 -24.67 12.44
C SER A 894 9.14 -24.42 13.08
N GLY A 895 10.17 -24.07 12.30
CA GLY A 895 11.50 -23.68 12.79
C GLY A 895 11.86 -22.20 12.56
N HIS A 896 11.05 -21.47 11.80
CA HIS A 896 11.37 -20.12 11.31
C HIS A 896 10.25 -19.11 11.60
N PHE A 897 9.53 -19.31 12.70
CA PHE A 897 8.37 -18.47 13.07
C PHE A 897 8.75 -16.99 13.20
N ASP A 898 9.85 -16.68 13.91
CA ASP A 898 10.35 -15.32 14.08
C ASP A 898 10.84 -14.70 12.75
N GLU A 899 11.38 -15.50 11.83
CA GLU A 899 11.82 -15.01 10.53
C GLU A 899 10.62 -14.63 9.63
N LEU A 900 9.58 -15.47 9.63
CA LEU A 900 8.35 -15.29 8.85
C LEU A 900 7.44 -14.18 9.40
N PHE A 901 7.28 -14.13 10.72
CA PHE A 901 6.28 -13.29 11.38
C PHE A 901 6.88 -12.15 12.22
N GLY A 902 8.18 -12.20 12.57
CA GLY A 902 8.83 -11.15 13.37
C GLY A 902 8.97 -9.80 12.66
N GLY A 903 8.90 -9.78 11.33
CA GLY A 903 8.83 -8.54 10.55
C GLY A 903 7.45 -7.87 10.54
N LEU A 904 6.38 -8.57 10.97
CA LEU A 904 5.01 -8.08 10.87
C LEU A 904 4.84 -6.81 11.70
N GLY A 905 4.36 -5.74 11.05
CA GLY A 905 4.19 -4.43 11.67
C GLY A 905 5.46 -3.58 11.79
N SER A 906 6.65 -4.10 11.46
CA SER A 906 7.92 -3.37 11.45
C SER A 906 8.13 -2.57 10.16
N LEU A 907 7.21 -1.64 9.86
CA LEU A 907 7.28 -0.82 8.64
C LEU A 907 8.61 -0.07 8.51
N GLY A 908 9.09 0.51 9.62
CA GLY A 908 10.36 1.26 9.64
C GLY A 908 11.59 0.37 9.42
N GLY A 909 11.64 -0.80 10.06
CA GLY A 909 12.73 -1.76 9.89
C GLY A 909 12.78 -2.34 8.47
N ASN A 910 11.61 -2.67 7.91
CA ASN A 910 11.49 -3.21 6.56
C ASN A 910 11.87 -2.18 5.48
N VAL A 911 11.52 -0.90 5.67
CA VAL A 911 11.95 0.19 4.77
C VAL A 911 13.45 0.50 4.94
N SER A 912 13.94 0.59 6.17
CA SER A 912 15.35 0.90 6.45
C SER A 912 16.28 -0.16 5.87
N SER A 913 16.02 -1.44 6.15
CA SER A 913 16.81 -2.57 5.63
C SER A 913 16.81 -2.66 4.09
N SER A 914 15.77 -2.16 3.43
CA SER A 914 15.65 -2.23 1.96
C SER A 914 16.17 -1.01 1.23
N VAL A 915 16.37 0.12 1.92
CA VAL A 915 16.76 1.39 1.30
C VAL A 915 18.01 1.98 1.98
N SER A 916 17.91 2.36 3.26
CA SER A 916 19.03 3.03 3.97
C SER A 916 20.19 2.06 4.22
N GLY A 917 19.90 0.87 4.73
CA GLY A 917 20.92 -0.12 5.10
C GLY A 917 21.74 -0.63 3.92
N ARG A 918 21.23 -0.53 2.69
CA ARG A 918 21.98 -0.85 1.46
C ARG A 918 22.89 0.28 1.00
N ILE A 919 22.58 1.54 1.34
CA ILE A 919 23.30 2.73 0.88
C ILE A 919 24.46 3.10 1.82
N GLU A 920 24.39 2.69 3.08
CA GLU A 920 25.38 3.05 4.10
C GLU A 920 26.78 2.44 3.81
N GLY A 921 26.84 1.23 3.23
CA GLY A 921 28.08 0.54 2.83
C GLY A 921 28.51 0.77 1.37
N GLY A 922 29.75 0.40 1.04
CA GLY A 922 30.23 0.28 -0.35
C GLY A 922 30.99 1.46 -0.94
N SER A 923 31.55 1.25 -2.13
CA SER A 923 32.32 2.23 -2.88
C SER A 923 31.47 3.44 -3.31
N PRO A 924 32.04 4.64 -3.46
CA PRO A 924 31.29 5.83 -3.91
C PRO A 924 30.59 5.63 -5.26
N VAL A 925 31.20 4.87 -6.16
CA VAL A 925 30.64 4.57 -7.49
C VAL A 925 29.45 3.62 -7.38
N HIS A 926 29.54 2.57 -6.55
CA HIS A 926 28.41 1.65 -6.34
C HIS A 926 27.22 2.35 -5.66
N LYS A 927 27.48 3.29 -4.74
CA LYS A 927 26.43 4.13 -4.14
C LYS A 927 25.64 4.92 -5.19
N LEU A 928 26.27 5.37 -6.28
CA LEU A 928 25.57 6.04 -7.38
C LEU A 928 24.55 5.11 -8.05
N VAL A 929 24.87 3.82 -8.25
CA VAL A 929 23.95 2.81 -8.78
C VAL A 929 22.73 2.67 -7.87
N LEU A 930 22.95 2.58 -6.55
CA LEU A 930 21.88 2.47 -5.56
C LEU A 930 20.98 3.72 -5.52
N TYR A 931 21.56 4.93 -5.57
CA TYR A 931 20.80 6.17 -5.65
C TYR A 931 20.02 6.28 -6.96
N ALA A 932 20.59 5.85 -8.10
CA ALA A 932 19.90 5.83 -9.37
C ALA A 932 18.62 4.97 -9.30
N ARG A 933 18.68 3.78 -8.68
CA ARG A 933 17.50 2.92 -8.44
C ARG A 933 16.40 3.65 -7.66
N VAL A 934 16.77 4.35 -6.58
CA VAL A 934 15.83 5.13 -5.75
C VAL A 934 15.20 6.28 -6.53
N VAL A 935 16.01 7.04 -7.28
CA VAL A 935 15.56 8.18 -8.09
C VAL A 935 14.63 7.73 -9.22
N LEU A 936 14.95 6.64 -9.90
CA LEU A 936 14.12 6.09 -10.97
C LEU A 936 12.77 5.62 -10.43
N ALA A 937 12.76 4.84 -9.34
CA ALA A 937 11.52 4.38 -8.72
C ALA A 937 10.65 5.55 -8.22
N GLY A 938 11.26 6.50 -7.51
CA GLY A 938 10.58 7.70 -7.02
C GLY A 938 10.06 8.59 -8.16
N GLY A 939 10.81 8.70 -9.25
CA GLY A 939 10.42 9.42 -10.46
C GLY A 939 9.18 8.83 -11.11
N VAL A 940 9.16 7.52 -11.37
CA VAL A 940 8.02 6.82 -11.97
C VAL A 940 6.76 6.96 -11.11
N LEU A 941 6.87 6.78 -9.79
CA LEU A 941 5.75 6.95 -8.86
C LEU A 941 5.26 8.41 -8.80
N SER A 942 6.17 9.38 -8.90
CA SER A 942 5.82 10.81 -8.98
C SER A 942 5.06 11.12 -10.27
N PHE A 943 5.51 10.61 -11.41
CA PHE A 943 4.77 10.71 -12.67
C PHE A 943 3.40 10.02 -12.60
N ALA A 944 3.31 8.85 -11.97
CA ALA A 944 2.04 8.17 -11.73
C ALA A 944 1.07 9.04 -10.90
N ALA A 945 1.55 9.69 -9.84
CA ALA A 945 0.75 10.61 -9.03
C ALA A 945 0.28 11.84 -9.83
N ILE A 946 1.15 12.40 -10.68
CA ILE A 946 0.80 13.50 -11.59
C ILE A 946 -0.27 13.05 -12.60
N GLY A 947 -0.12 11.85 -13.19
CA GLY A 947 -1.08 11.30 -14.13
C GLY A 947 -2.44 11.08 -13.52
N TRP A 948 -2.49 10.47 -12.33
CA TRP A 948 -3.72 10.36 -11.54
C TRP A 948 -4.36 11.73 -11.29
N TRP A 949 -3.57 12.73 -10.89
CA TRP A 949 -4.09 14.07 -10.64
C TRP A 949 -4.67 14.71 -11.90
N ARG A 950 -3.98 14.61 -13.04
CA ARG A 950 -4.45 15.13 -14.34
C ARG A 950 -5.75 14.46 -14.77
N ARG A 951 -5.84 13.13 -14.63
CA ARG A 951 -7.04 12.34 -14.93
C ARG A 951 -8.23 12.72 -14.06
N ARG A 952 -7.99 12.90 -12.75
CA ARG A 952 -9.01 13.35 -11.81
C ARG A 952 -9.52 14.75 -12.16
N ARG A 953 -8.64 15.67 -12.59
CA ARG A 953 -9.04 16.99 -13.10
C ARG A 953 -9.84 16.92 -14.41
N ALA A 954 -9.56 15.92 -15.24
CA ALA A 954 -10.30 15.64 -16.46
C ALA A 954 -11.65 14.92 -16.21
N GLY A 955 -12.06 14.74 -14.95
CA GLY A 955 -13.32 14.11 -14.59
C GLY A 955 -13.29 12.58 -14.62
N ILE A 956 -12.11 11.95 -14.62
CA ILE A 956 -11.95 10.49 -14.72
C ILE A 956 -11.38 9.92 -13.42
N GLY A 957 -11.96 8.82 -12.92
CA GLY A 957 -11.62 8.16 -11.65
C GLY A 957 -10.93 6.81 -11.84
N ASP A 958 -9.59 6.80 -11.83
CA ASP A 958 -8.74 5.61 -12.03
C ASP A 958 -8.56 4.75 -10.77
N VAL A 959 -9.64 4.22 -10.21
CA VAL A 959 -9.57 3.44 -8.95
C VAL A 959 -8.80 2.13 -9.13
N ALA A 960 -9.02 1.37 -10.20
CA ALA A 960 -8.30 0.11 -10.42
C ALA A 960 -6.78 0.31 -10.55
N LEU A 961 -6.33 1.36 -11.24
CA LEU A 961 -4.89 1.65 -11.38
C LEU A 961 -4.25 2.06 -10.06
N LEU A 962 -4.98 2.81 -9.22
CA LEU A 962 -4.53 3.12 -7.85
C LEU A 962 -4.44 1.86 -6.99
N VAL A 963 -5.36 0.91 -7.15
CA VAL A 963 -5.29 -0.39 -6.45
C VAL A 963 -4.04 -1.16 -6.87
N LEU A 964 -3.80 -1.31 -8.17
CA LEU A 964 -2.60 -1.99 -8.68
C LEU A 964 -1.29 -1.32 -8.24
N THR A 965 -1.28 0.00 -8.12
CA THR A 965 -0.09 0.76 -7.69
C THR A 965 0.09 0.75 -6.18
N GLY A 966 -0.99 0.88 -5.41
CA GLY A 966 -0.93 1.15 -3.97
C GLY A 966 -0.97 -0.09 -3.09
N VAL A 967 -1.69 -1.14 -3.47
CA VAL A 967 -1.77 -2.38 -2.67
C VAL A 967 -0.41 -3.04 -2.45
N PRO A 968 0.52 -3.11 -3.42
CA PRO A 968 1.85 -3.66 -3.20
C PRO A 968 2.58 -3.07 -2.00
N PHE A 969 2.39 -1.77 -1.69
CA PHE A 969 3.01 -1.10 -0.54
C PHE A 969 2.58 -1.67 0.82
N LEU A 970 1.46 -2.41 0.88
CA LEU A 970 1.07 -3.12 2.10
C LEU A 970 2.07 -4.23 2.47
N ALA A 971 2.87 -4.72 1.51
CA ALA A 971 3.90 -5.72 1.77
C ALA A 971 5.01 -5.23 2.72
N PHE A 972 5.23 -3.91 2.84
CA PHE A 972 6.15 -3.38 3.86
C PHE A 972 5.69 -3.71 5.29
N GLY A 973 4.39 -3.92 5.50
CA GLY A 973 3.84 -4.31 6.81
C GLY A 973 3.99 -5.80 7.11
N MET A 974 4.49 -6.59 6.16
CA MET A 974 4.67 -8.04 6.29
C MET A 974 6.07 -8.41 6.74
N GLN A 975 6.99 -8.74 5.83
CA GLN A 975 8.32 -9.25 6.14
C GLN A 975 9.35 -8.47 5.29
N SER A 976 10.59 -8.34 5.78
CA SER A 976 11.66 -7.63 5.06
C SER A 976 12.16 -8.36 3.82
N TYR A 977 11.96 -9.69 3.76
CA TYR A 977 12.42 -10.57 2.69
C TYR A 977 13.88 -10.32 2.32
N GLY A 978 14.81 -10.54 3.25
CA GLY A 978 16.24 -10.29 3.04
C GLY A 978 16.60 -8.84 2.68
N GLY A 979 15.74 -7.88 3.03
CA GLY A 979 15.89 -6.47 2.65
C GLY A 979 15.58 -6.19 1.18
N GLU A 980 14.89 -7.09 0.46
CA GLU A 980 14.47 -6.88 -0.92
C GLU A 980 13.02 -6.38 -1.06
N VAL A 981 12.28 -6.24 0.05
CA VAL A 981 10.85 -5.94 -0.03
C VAL A 981 10.56 -4.63 -0.79
N ALA A 982 11.42 -3.61 -0.72
CA ALA A 982 11.24 -2.38 -1.50
C ALA A 982 11.29 -2.60 -3.03
N LEU A 983 12.22 -3.43 -3.51
CA LEU A 983 12.34 -3.77 -4.92
C LEU A 983 11.09 -4.53 -5.41
N ARG A 984 10.59 -5.45 -4.58
CA ARG A 984 9.39 -6.24 -4.88
C ARG A 984 8.13 -5.38 -4.89
N VAL A 985 7.97 -4.48 -3.92
CA VAL A 985 6.87 -3.50 -3.88
C VAL A 985 6.85 -2.68 -5.17
N PHE A 986 7.99 -2.18 -5.62
CA PHE A 986 8.09 -1.43 -6.86
C PHE A 986 7.70 -2.28 -8.07
N LEU A 987 8.25 -3.50 -8.20
CA LEU A 987 7.94 -4.45 -9.28
C LEU A 987 6.44 -4.71 -9.41
N PHE A 988 5.76 -5.01 -8.29
CA PHE A 988 4.31 -5.26 -8.29
C PHE A 988 3.48 -4.00 -8.55
N ALA A 989 4.00 -2.80 -8.24
CA ALA A 989 3.32 -1.54 -8.52
C ALA A 989 3.42 -1.10 -10.00
N LEU A 990 4.41 -1.61 -10.76
CA LEU A 990 4.70 -1.19 -12.14
C LEU A 990 3.48 -1.20 -13.09
N PRO A 991 2.59 -2.22 -13.10
CA PRO A 991 1.48 -2.25 -14.06
C PRO A 991 0.51 -1.08 -13.87
N GLY A 992 0.26 -0.68 -12.63
CA GLY A 992 -0.56 0.51 -12.32
C GLY A 992 0.22 1.80 -12.52
N ALA A 993 1.46 1.85 -12.02
CA ALA A 993 2.31 3.03 -12.03
C ALA A 993 2.67 3.49 -13.45
N CYS A 994 3.08 2.57 -14.33
CA CYS A 994 3.47 2.89 -15.70
C CYS A 994 2.27 3.40 -16.53
N VAL A 995 1.08 2.84 -16.32
CA VAL A 995 -0.15 3.32 -16.97
C VAL A 995 -0.49 4.73 -16.50
N LEU A 996 -0.45 4.98 -15.19
CA LEU A 996 -0.67 6.32 -14.64
C LEU A 996 0.40 7.32 -15.11
N ALA A 997 1.68 6.92 -15.17
CA ALA A 997 2.76 7.74 -15.68
C ALA A 997 2.58 8.09 -17.16
N ALA A 998 2.16 7.14 -18.00
CA ALA A 998 1.81 7.42 -19.39
C ALA A 998 0.62 8.38 -19.52
N LEU A 999 -0.38 8.27 -18.64
CA LEU A 999 -1.52 9.20 -18.56
C LEU A 999 -1.10 10.60 -18.06
N ALA A 1000 0.05 10.73 -17.39
CA ALA A 1000 0.64 12.02 -17.09
C ALA A 1000 1.10 12.73 -18.36
N LEU A 1001 1.55 12.00 -19.39
CA LEU A 1001 1.97 12.54 -20.67
C LEU A 1001 0.77 12.72 -21.62
N PHE A 1002 -0.11 11.72 -21.69
CA PHE A 1002 -1.25 11.65 -22.59
C PHE A 1002 -2.58 11.44 -21.81
N PRO A 1003 -3.14 12.49 -21.18
CA PRO A 1003 -4.24 12.36 -20.23
C PRO A 1003 -5.64 12.15 -20.84
N HIS A 1004 -5.85 12.50 -22.12
CA HIS A 1004 -7.17 12.46 -22.76
C HIS A 1004 -7.33 11.22 -23.64
N ALA A 1005 -8.56 10.69 -23.70
CA ALA A 1005 -8.90 9.54 -24.55
C ALA A 1005 -9.10 9.94 -26.02
N THR A 1006 -9.56 11.17 -26.27
CA THR A 1006 -9.70 11.79 -27.60
C THR A 1006 -8.69 12.91 -27.76
N GLU A 1007 -8.01 12.92 -28.90
CA GLU A 1007 -6.98 13.91 -29.20
C GLU A 1007 -7.64 15.26 -29.47
N ARG A 1008 -7.26 16.28 -28.71
CA ARG A 1008 -7.66 17.65 -29.03
C ARG A 1008 -6.66 18.20 -30.05
N PRO A 1009 -7.11 18.67 -31.23
CA PRO A 1009 -6.23 19.34 -32.17
C PRO A 1009 -5.66 20.61 -31.51
N GLY A 1010 -4.33 20.79 -31.54
CA GLY A 1010 -3.69 22.06 -31.15
C GLY A 1010 -2.73 22.07 -29.94
N ARG A 1011 -2.42 20.94 -29.27
CA ARG A 1011 -1.33 20.88 -28.26
C ARG A 1011 -0.28 19.74 -28.46
N PRO A 1012 0.15 19.37 -29.68
CA PRO A 1012 0.90 18.14 -29.91
C PRO A 1012 2.40 18.16 -29.55
N VAL A 1013 3.03 19.32 -29.29
CA VAL A 1013 4.52 19.38 -29.25
C VAL A 1013 5.12 18.95 -27.90
N LEU A 1014 4.49 19.30 -26.77
CA LEU A 1014 5.10 19.09 -25.44
C LEU A 1014 5.06 17.63 -24.96
N ALA A 1015 4.02 16.86 -25.29
CA ALA A 1015 3.86 15.50 -24.78
C ALA A 1015 4.87 14.50 -25.38
N PRO A 1016 5.15 14.49 -26.71
CA PRO A 1016 6.20 13.66 -27.29
C PRO A 1016 7.60 14.05 -26.82
N VAL A 1017 7.87 15.35 -26.58
CA VAL A 1017 9.15 15.81 -26.01
C VAL A 1017 9.32 15.31 -24.58
N ALA A 1018 8.27 15.40 -23.76
CA ALA A 1018 8.30 14.83 -22.40
C ALA A 1018 8.46 13.30 -22.43
N ALA A 1019 7.85 12.60 -23.39
CA ALA A 1019 8.04 11.16 -23.59
C ALA A 1019 9.48 10.81 -24.02
N LEU A 1020 10.10 11.63 -24.89
CA LEU A 1020 11.50 11.51 -25.27
C LEU A 1020 12.43 11.67 -24.06
N LEU A 1021 12.26 12.75 -23.29
CA LEU A 1021 13.09 13.01 -22.11
C LEU A 1021 12.90 11.92 -21.03
N ALA A 1022 11.66 11.52 -20.75
CA ALA A 1022 11.39 10.43 -19.82
C ALA A 1022 12.00 9.11 -20.31
N GLY A 1023 11.88 8.82 -21.61
CA GLY A 1023 12.48 7.66 -22.25
C GLY A 1023 14.00 7.63 -22.14
N LEU A 1024 14.66 8.74 -22.44
CA LEU A 1024 16.12 8.86 -22.33
C LEU A 1024 16.58 8.67 -20.88
N VAL A 1025 15.94 9.35 -19.91
CA VAL A 1025 16.27 9.20 -18.49
C VAL A 1025 16.06 7.76 -18.02
N LEU A 1026 14.95 7.13 -18.39
CA LEU A 1026 14.63 5.78 -17.95
C LEU A 1026 15.52 4.73 -18.64
N ILE A 1027 15.83 4.86 -19.93
CA ILE A 1027 16.65 3.86 -20.63
C ILE A 1027 18.11 3.94 -20.18
N PHE A 1028 18.69 5.13 -20.05
CA PHE A 1028 20.06 5.29 -19.53
C PHE A 1028 20.12 4.95 -18.04
N GLY A 1029 19.09 5.35 -17.29
CA GLY A 1029 18.92 4.94 -15.90
C GLY A 1029 18.80 3.43 -15.75
N PHE A 1030 18.10 2.73 -16.66
CA PHE A 1030 18.03 1.27 -16.70
C PHE A 1030 19.42 0.68 -16.85
N LEU A 1031 20.24 1.18 -17.78
CA LEU A 1031 21.58 0.63 -17.99
C LEU A 1031 22.41 0.66 -16.70
N VAL A 1032 22.34 1.78 -15.95
CA VAL A 1032 23.03 1.94 -14.67
C VAL A 1032 22.39 1.08 -13.56
N ALA A 1033 21.07 1.12 -13.44
CA ALA A 1033 20.34 0.45 -12.35
C ALA A 1033 20.32 -1.08 -12.48
N ARG A 1034 20.15 -1.59 -13.70
CA ARG A 1034 20.10 -3.04 -14.00
C ARG A 1034 21.48 -3.66 -13.99
N TRP A 1035 22.44 -3.01 -14.65
CA TRP A 1035 23.76 -3.60 -14.90
C TRP A 1035 24.87 -3.04 -14.01
N GLY A 1036 24.57 -2.13 -13.08
CA GLY A 1036 25.56 -1.59 -12.14
C GLY A 1036 26.15 -2.62 -11.17
N ASN A 1037 25.55 -3.82 -11.08
CA ASN A 1037 26.05 -4.95 -10.30
C ASN A 1037 26.80 -6.00 -11.15
N GLU A 1038 26.87 -5.83 -12.48
CA GLU A 1038 27.29 -6.91 -13.39
C GLU A 1038 28.73 -7.39 -13.14
N SER A 1039 29.59 -6.54 -12.57
CA SER A 1039 30.99 -6.89 -12.25
C SER A 1039 31.12 -8.06 -11.27
N PHE A 1040 30.15 -8.23 -10.36
CA PHE A 1040 30.08 -9.35 -9.40
C PHE A 1040 28.86 -10.27 -9.59
N GLU A 1041 27.87 -9.88 -10.41
CA GLU A 1041 26.74 -10.77 -10.78
C GLU A 1041 27.06 -11.70 -11.97
N ARG A 1042 28.02 -11.30 -12.83
CA ARG A 1042 28.55 -12.14 -13.91
C ARG A 1042 29.31 -13.32 -13.34
N VAL A 1043 28.96 -14.51 -13.83
CA VAL A 1043 29.66 -15.76 -13.54
C VAL A 1043 30.70 -15.99 -14.63
N ARG A 1044 31.92 -16.38 -14.24
CA ARG A 1044 33.01 -16.65 -15.19
C ARG A 1044 33.20 -18.15 -15.41
N PRO A 1045 33.69 -18.59 -16.59
CA PRO A 1045 33.95 -20.00 -16.86
C PRO A 1045 34.88 -20.67 -15.83
N GLY A 1046 35.90 -19.97 -15.33
CA GLY A 1046 36.79 -20.51 -14.30
C GLY A 1046 36.11 -20.73 -12.95
N GLU A 1047 35.07 -19.94 -12.62
CA GLU A 1047 34.27 -20.13 -11.39
C GLU A 1047 33.36 -21.35 -11.52
N VAL A 1048 32.80 -21.59 -12.72
CA VAL A 1048 32.02 -22.81 -13.02
C VAL A 1048 32.92 -24.04 -12.94
N ALA A 1049 34.09 -24.01 -13.58
CA ALA A 1049 35.07 -25.10 -13.52
C ALA A 1049 35.52 -25.40 -12.07
N ALA A 1050 35.60 -24.39 -11.22
CA ALA A 1050 35.92 -24.58 -9.81
C ALA A 1050 34.79 -25.25 -9.02
N MET A 1051 33.54 -24.90 -9.30
CA MET A 1051 32.39 -25.61 -8.72
C MET A 1051 32.27 -27.04 -9.25
N ASP A 1052 32.54 -27.27 -10.53
CA ASP A 1052 32.57 -28.61 -11.12
C ASP A 1052 33.62 -29.52 -10.47
N PHE A 1053 34.78 -28.97 -10.09
CA PHE A 1053 35.76 -29.69 -9.29
C PHE A 1053 35.21 -30.08 -7.91
N VAL A 1054 34.48 -29.18 -7.24
CA VAL A 1054 33.86 -29.47 -5.94
C VAL A 1054 32.82 -30.58 -6.06
N TYR A 1055 31.94 -30.53 -7.06
CA TYR A 1055 30.93 -31.56 -7.33
C TYR A 1055 31.57 -32.91 -7.67
N ALA A 1056 32.67 -32.93 -8.42
CA ALA A 1056 33.41 -34.16 -8.72
C ALA A 1056 34.07 -34.81 -7.48
N HIS A 1057 34.20 -34.07 -6.37
CA HIS A 1057 34.84 -34.51 -5.13
C HIS A 1057 33.91 -34.38 -3.92
N ASP A 1058 32.61 -34.55 -4.11
CA ASP A 1058 31.62 -34.35 -3.03
C ASP A 1058 31.29 -35.62 -2.23
N GLU A 1059 31.69 -36.83 -2.65
CA GLU A 1059 31.27 -38.08 -1.99
C GLU A 1059 32.10 -38.52 -0.77
N PRO A 1060 31.56 -38.68 0.46
CA PRO A 1060 30.12 -38.70 0.75
C PRO A 1060 29.53 -37.29 0.93
N THR A 1061 30.24 -36.37 1.57
CA THR A 1061 29.92 -34.93 1.61
C THR A 1061 31.18 -34.07 1.54
N VAL A 1062 31.02 -32.81 1.14
CA VAL A 1062 32.07 -31.78 1.14
C VAL A 1062 31.56 -30.48 1.74
N ARG A 1063 32.43 -29.77 2.47
CA ARG A 1063 32.17 -28.40 2.94
C ARG A 1063 32.93 -27.38 2.11
N LEU A 1064 32.22 -26.41 1.56
CA LEU A 1064 32.80 -25.31 0.79
C LEU A 1064 32.68 -24.02 1.60
N LEU A 1065 33.82 -23.52 2.07
CA LEU A 1065 33.91 -22.24 2.76
C LEU A 1065 34.04 -21.14 1.71
N TRP A 1066 33.24 -20.11 1.88
CA TRP A 1066 33.24 -18.95 0.98
C TRP A 1066 33.28 -17.65 1.76
N MET A 1067 33.78 -16.58 1.14
CA MET A 1067 34.12 -15.34 1.82
C MET A 1067 32.94 -14.36 1.89
N SER A 1068 32.66 -13.85 3.08
CA SER A 1068 31.56 -12.91 3.35
C SER A 1068 32.00 -11.80 4.29
N SER A 1069 31.52 -10.57 4.07
CA SER A 1069 31.74 -9.44 4.99
C SER A 1069 30.87 -9.48 6.24
N ASP A 1070 29.74 -10.18 6.20
CA ASP A 1070 28.82 -10.38 7.32
C ASP A 1070 28.18 -11.77 7.19
N PRO A 1071 28.82 -12.84 7.71
CA PRO A 1071 28.31 -14.21 7.62
C PRO A 1071 26.91 -14.41 8.21
N SER A 1072 26.42 -13.48 9.06
CA SER A 1072 25.10 -13.58 9.67
C SER A 1072 23.96 -13.04 8.79
N LYS A 1073 24.28 -12.12 7.86
CA LYS A 1073 23.29 -11.47 6.99
C LYS A 1073 23.45 -11.80 5.53
N ASN A 1074 24.68 -11.97 5.06
CA ASN A 1074 24.95 -12.33 3.68
C ASN A 1074 24.92 -13.85 3.53
N VAL A 1075 23.81 -14.33 2.97
CA VAL A 1075 23.49 -15.75 2.81
C VAL A 1075 23.56 -16.23 1.36
N THR A 1076 23.99 -15.37 0.43
CA THR A 1076 24.07 -15.72 -1.00
C THR A 1076 25.46 -15.41 -1.55
N PRO A 1077 26.28 -16.43 -1.85
CA PRO A 1077 27.60 -16.22 -2.41
C PRO A 1077 27.52 -15.72 -3.85
N ALA A 1078 28.46 -14.83 -4.23
CA ALA A 1078 28.65 -14.40 -5.61
C ALA A 1078 29.46 -15.45 -6.41
N MET A 1079 28.88 -16.65 -6.61
CA MET A 1079 29.50 -17.77 -7.35
C MET A 1079 28.42 -18.73 -7.89
N PRO A 1080 28.71 -19.61 -8.87
CA PRO A 1080 27.73 -20.56 -9.45
C PRO A 1080 27.46 -21.76 -8.53
N TRP A 1081 26.88 -21.50 -7.36
CA TRP A 1081 26.70 -22.48 -6.29
C TRP A 1081 25.40 -23.28 -6.40
N GLY A 1082 25.38 -24.44 -5.75
CA GLY A 1082 24.20 -25.29 -5.58
C GLY A 1082 23.58 -25.83 -6.87
N ALA A 1083 24.33 -25.96 -7.97
CA ALA A 1083 23.80 -26.39 -9.26
C ALA A 1083 23.44 -27.88 -9.35
N ARG A 1084 24.07 -28.71 -8.52
CA ARG A 1084 23.84 -30.17 -8.39
C ARG A 1084 24.23 -30.64 -6.99
N ASP A 1085 23.81 -31.85 -6.64
CA ASP A 1085 24.22 -32.55 -5.42
C ASP A 1085 24.09 -31.69 -4.13
N MET A 1086 22.99 -30.95 -4.03
CA MET A 1086 22.77 -30.00 -2.93
C MET A 1086 22.75 -30.66 -1.56
N GLU A 1087 22.45 -31.96 -1.50
CA GLU A 1087 22.46 -32.76 -0.29
C GLU A 1087 23.87 -33.18 0.15
N ARG A 1088 24.87 -33.03 -0.74
CA ARG A 1088 26.27 -33.44 -0.52
C ARG A 1088 27.21 -32.26 -0.28
N VAL A 1089 26.91 -31.09 -0.86
CA VAL A 1089 27.73 -29.88 -0.74
C VAL A 1089 27.14 -28.91 0.28
N HIS A 1090 27.86 -28.70 1.39
CA HIS A 1090 27.49 -27.72 2.41
C HIS A 1090 28.27 -26.42 2.22
N TYR A 1091 27.56 -25.29 2.11
CA TYR A 1091 28.15 -23.97 1.87
C TYR A 1091 28.24 -23.17 3.18
N ASP A 1092 29.46 -22.94 3.67
CA ASP A 1092 29.70 -22.29 4.95
C ASP A 1092 30.25 -20.86 4.73
N ALA A 1093 29.44 -19.85 5.08
CA ALA A 1093 29.86 -18.45 5.01
C ALA A 1093 30.95 -18.16 6.05
N THR A 1094 32.09 -17.64 5.60
CA THR A 1094 33.27 -17.38 6.44
C THR A 1094 33.62 -15.90 6.38
N LEU A 1095 33.93 -15.30 7.53
CA LEU A 1095 34.25 -13.87 7.60
C LEU A 1095 35.52 -13.56 6.81
N ALA A 1096 35.41 -12.69 5.80
CA ALA A 1096 36.55 -12.17 5.05
C ALA A 1096 37.38 -11.24 5.95
N PRO A 1097 38.70 -11.43 6.08
CA PRO A 1097 39.53 -10.56 6.90
C PRO A 1097 39.69 -9.19 6.23
N ARG A 1098 39.42 -8.11 6.96
CA ARG A 1098 39.61 -6.73 6.45
C ARG A 1098 41.06 -6.44 6.10
N ASP A 1099 42.00 -6.98 6.89
CA ASP A 1099 43.42 -6.98 6.58
C ASP A 1099 43.79 -8.30 5.89
N PRO A 1100 44.15 -8.29 4.59
CA PRO A 1100 44.44 -9.51 3.84
C PRO A 1100 45.68 -10.27 4.36
N ALA A 1101 46.49 -9.68 5.24
CA ALA A 1101 47.61 -10.37 5.90
C ALA A 1101 47.15 -11.29 7.05
N ARG A 1102 45.94 -11.10 7.59
CA ARG A 1102 45.44 -11.84 8.76
C ARG A 1102 44.52 -12.99 8.37
N VAL A 1103 45.10 -14.06 7.82
CA VAL A 1103 44.36 -15.24 7.33
C VAL A 1103 44.22 -16.38 8.35
N ASP A 1104 44.75 -16.23 9.57
CA ASP A 1104 44.74 -17.31 10.59
C ASP A 1104 43.33 -17.79 10.94
N ASP A 1105 42.35 -16.88 10.96
CA ASP A 1105 40.95 -17.20 11.23
C ASP A 1105 40.35 -18.04 10.09
N LEU A 1106 40.75 -17.80 8.83
CA LEU A 1106 40.34 -18.59 7.67
C LEU A 1106 40.91 -20.01 7.72
N VAL A 1107 42.20 -20.13 8.06
CA VAL A 1107 42.86 -21.44 8.24
C VAL A 1107 42.21 -22.21 9.39
N SER A 1108 41.89 -21.52 10.48
CA SER A 1108 41.20 -22.10 11.63
C SER A 1108 39.77 -22.54 11.29
N ALA A 1109 39.04 -21.76 10.50
CA ALA A 1109 37.72 -22.13 9.99
C ALA A 1109 37.78 -23.38 9.10
N LEU A 1110 38.76 -23.44 8.18
CA LEU A 1110 38.98 -24.59 7.31
C LEU A 1110 39.32 -25.86 8.12
N ARG A 1111 40.12 -25.73 9.18
CA ARG A 1111 40.44 -26.84 10.09
C ARG A 1111 39.21 -27.32 10.86
N LYS A 1112 38.35 -26.41 11.29
CA LYS A 1112 37.11 -26.73 12.02
C LYS A 1112 36.06 -27.38 11.11
N ALA A 1113 36.08 -27.10 9.80
CA ALA A 1113 35.13 -27.65 8.85
C ALA A 1113 35.29 -29.17 8.63
N GLY A 1114 36.47 -29.74 8.89
CA GLY A 1114 36.71 -31.18 8.93
C GLY A 1114 37.56 -31.72 7.76
N PRO A 1115 37.59 -33.05 7.56
CA PRO A 1115 38.53 -33.72 6.64
C PRO A 1115 38.33 -33.38 5.16
N ARG A 1116 37.12 -32.98 4.76
CA ARG A 1116 36.75 -32.67 3.37
C ARG A 1116 36.18 -31.27 3.27
N ALA A 1117 37.07 -30.30 3.38
CA ALA A 1117 36.72 -28.90 3.30
C ALA A 1117 37.62 -28.17 2.30
N TYR A 1118 37.01 -27.29 1.50
CA TYR A 1118 37.71 -26.39 0.60
C TYR A 1118 37.40 -24.94 0.97
N LEU A 1119 38.41 -24.07 0.94
CA LEU A 1119 38.21 -22.63 0.96
C LEU A 1119 38.26 -22.13 -0.49
N MET A 1120 37.17 -21.53 -0.96
CA MET A 1120 37.09 -20.93 -2.29
C MET A 1120 37.39 -19.44 -2.24
N VAL A 1121 38.32 -19.02 -3.09
CA VAL A 1121 38.63 -17.63 -3.36
C VAL A 1121 38.37 -17.38 -4.84
N ASN A 1122 37.33 -16.61 -5.16
CA ASN A 1122 36.95 -16.33 -6.54
C ASN A 1122 36.80 -14.83 -6.81
N ARG A 1123 36.82 -14.48 -8.10
CA ARG A 1123 36.80 -13.10 -8.56
C ARG A 1123 35.47 -12.41 -8.28
N GLY A 1124 34.33 -13.07 -8.49
CA GLY A 1124 32.99 -12.51 -8.23
C GLY A 1124 32.82 -12.06 -6.77
N GLN A 1125 33.21 -12.89 -5.82
CA GLN A 1125 33.17 -12.58 -4.38
C GLN A 1125 34.15 -11.48 -4.01
N SER A 1126 35.37 -11.50 -4.53
CA SER A 1126 36.35 -10.45 -4.27
C SER A 1126 35.87 -9.07 -4.75
N VAL A 1127 35.29 -9.00 -5.96
CA VAL A 1127 34.68 -7.77 -6.49
C VAL A 1127 33.46 -7.32 -5.68
N TYR A 1128 32.64 -8.27 -5.21
CA TYR A 1128 31.54 -7.96 -4.30
C TYR A 1128 32.03 -7.33 -2.99
N LEU A 1129 33.07 -7.90 -2.36
CA LEU A 1129 33.68 -7.35 -1.13
C LEU A 1129 34.26 -5.95 -1.36
N GLU A 1130 34.92 -5.71 -2.49
CA GLU A 1130 35.44 -4.39 -2.86
C GLU A 1130 34.30 -3.36 -3.01
N LEU A 1131 33.31 -3.66 -3.86
CA LEU A 1131 32.29 -2.69 -4.26
C LEU A 1131 31.19 -2.48 -3.22
N ASP A 1132 30.71 -3.56 -2.58
CA ASP A 1132 29.59 -3.53 -1.64
C ASP A 1132 30.05 -3.35 -0.19
N ALA A 1133 31.17 -4.00 0.20
CA ALA A 1133 31.68 -3.94 1.57
C ALA A 1133 32.86 -2.97 1.75
N GLY A 1134 33.40 -2.38 0.68
CA GLY A 1134 34.45 -1.35 0.73
C GLY A 1134 35.84 -1.92 1.08
N TYR A 1135 36.17 -3.12 0.62
CA TYR A 1135 37.52 -3.68 0.73
C TYR A 1135 38.48 -2.99 -0.25
N ALA A 1136 39.79 -3.12 0.00
CA ALA A 1136 40.80 -2.52 -0.88
C ALA A 1136 40.86 -3.22 -2.24
N ALA A 1137 41.15 -2.49 -3.33
CA ALA A 1137 41.18 -3.06 -4.68
C ALA A 1137 42.29 -4.12 -4.88
N ASP A 1138 43.37 -4.04 -4.10
CA ASP A 1138 44.46 -5.03 -4.08
C ASP A 1138 44.20 -6.20 -3.11
N TRP A 1139 43.06 -6.21 -2.41
CA TRP A 1139 42.77 -7.17 -1.33
C TRP A 1139 42.87 -8.63 -1.79
N ASP A 1140 42.25 -8.99 -2.92
CA ASP A 1140 42.27 -10.37 -3.45
C ASP A 1140 43.70 -10.85 -3.72
N SER A 1141 44.50 -10.02 -4.39
CA SER A 1141 45.89 -10.36 -4.74
C SER A 1141 46.77 -10.57 -3.50
N ARG A 1142 46.64 -9.68 -2.50
CA ARG A 1142 47.40 -9.78 -1.24
C ARG A 1142 46.93 -10.93 -0.37
N MET A 1143 45.64 -11.22 -0.38
CA MET A 1143 45.06 -12.31 0.38
C MET A 1143 45.52 -13.66 -0.21
N ARG A 1144 45.42 -13.83 -1.53
CA ARG A 1144 45.95 -15.01 -2.24
C ARG A 1144 47.45 -15.20 -1.99
N PHE A 1145 48.25 -14.13 -2.09
CA PHE A 1145 49.68 -14.18 -1.78
C PHE A 1145 49.96 -14.69 -0.35
N THR A 1146 49.16 -14.23 0.63
CA THR A 1146 49.30 -14.63 2.03
C THR A 1146 48.87 -16.09 2.24
N LEU A 1147 47.77 -16.54 1.63
CA LEU A 1147 47.33 -17.93 1.68
C LEU A 1147 48.33 -18.89 1.01
N ASP A 1148 48.88 -18.49 -0.14
CA ASP A 1148 49.91 -19.24 -0.87
C ASP A 1148 51.18 -19.45 -0.05
N GLY A 1149 51.50 -18.50 0.84
CA GLY A 1149 52.64 -18.59 1.77
C GLY A 1149 52.41 -19.49 2.99
N ARG A 1150 51.20 -20.01 3.21
CA ARG A 1150 50.90 -20.84 4.39
C ARG A 1150 51.41 -22.28 4.23
N PRO A 1151 52.28 -22.77 5.12
CA PRO A 1151 52.76 -24.15 5.03
C PRO A 1151 51.65 -25.18 5.23
N GLU A 1152 50.55 -24.82 5.91
CA GLU A 1152 49.43 -25.72 6.21
C GLU A 1152 48.48 -25.96 5.02
N LEU A 1153 48.50 -25.08 4.02
CA LEU A 1153 47.54 -25.08 2.91
C LEU A 1153 48.14 -25.65 1.61
N ARG A 1154 47.31 -26.31 0.82
CA ARG A 1154 47.62 -26.75 -0.55
C ARG A 1154 46.55 -26.25 -1.52
N ARG A 1155 46.98 -25.75 -2.67
CA ARG A 1155 46.09 -25.45 -3.79
C ARG A 1155 45.70 -26.74 -4.50
N VAL A 1156 44.41 -27.02 -4.60
CA VAL A 1156 43.88 -28.20 -5.32
C VAL A 1156 43.39 -27.87 -6.72
N LEU A 1157 43.00 -26.62 -6.93
CA LEU A 1157 42.62 -26.09 -8.23
C LEU A 1157 43.07 -24.63 -8.31
N VAL A 1158 43.64 -24.28 -9.45
CA VAL A 1158 44.04 -22.92 -9.80
C VAL A 1158 43.62 -22.66 -11.24
N ASN A 1159 42.85 -21.62 -11.45
CA ASN A 1159 42.60 -21.04 -12.77
C ASN A 1159 42.58 -19.50 -12.67
N ASP A 1160 42.28 -18.83 -13.77
CA ASP A 1160 42.33 -17.37 -13.85
C ASP A 1160 41.30 -16.67 -12.94
N ASP A 1161 40.19 -17.34 -12.62
CA ASP A 1161 39.05 -16.73 -11.91
C ASP A 1161 38.91 -17.19 -10.45
N ALA A 1162 39.36 -18.39 -10.13
CA ALA A 1162 39.15 -19.03 -8.84
C ALA A 1162 40.33 -19.91 -8.40
N VAL A 1163 40.54 -19.95 -7.07
CA VAL A 1163 41.50 -20.84 -6.42
C VAL A 1163 40.79 -21.59 -5.28
N LEU A 1164 41.02 -22.90 -5.21
CA LEU A 1164 40.56 -23.76 -4.12
C LEU A 1164 41.74 -24.17 -3.24
N TYR A 1165 41.62 -23.93 -1.94
CA TYR A 1165 42.59 -24.34 -0.93
C TYR A 1165 42.04 -25.47 -0.06
N GLU A 1166 42.88 -26.45 0.25
CA GLU A 1166 42.61 -27.47 1.27
C GLU A 1166 43.75 -27.52 2.30
N LEU A 1167 43.51 -28.16 3.44
CA LEU A 1167 44.57 -28.47 4.40
C LEU A 1167 45.43 -29.64 3.91
N LYS A 1168 46.76 -29.51 4.01
CA LYS A 1168 47.70 -30.62 3.75
C LYS A 1168 47.46 -31.78 4.70
N ASP A 1169 47.39 -31.47 5.99
CA ASP A 1169 47.09 -32.44 7.06
C ASP A 1169 45.59 -32.39 7.37
N LYS A 1170 44.86 -33.37 6.83
CA LYS A 1170 43.40 -33.44 6.98
C LYS A 1170 43.03 -33.81 8.42
N PRO A 1171 42.08 -33.10 9.07
CA PRO A 1171 41.58 -33.47 10.39
C PRO A 1171 41.12 -34.94 10.44
N ALA A 1172 41.37 -35.64 11.54
CA ALA A 1172 40.91 -37.02 11.71
C ALA A 1172 39.37 -37.11 11.79
N GLY A 1173 38.80 -38.13 11.15
CA GLY A 1173 37.35 -38.40 11.13
C GLY A 1173 36.84 -38.74 9.73
N ALA A 1174 35.67 -39.39 9.65
CA ALA A 1174 34.97 -39.59 8.38
C ALA A 1174 34.12 -38.34 8.05
N ALA A 1175 34.01 -38.02 6.76
CA ALA A 1175 33.04 -37.02 6.32
C ALA A 1175 31.61 -37.56 6.58
N PRO A 1176 30.67 -36.72 7.05
CA PRO A 1176 29.31 -37.16 7.33
C PRO A 1176 28.62 -37.66 6.05
N GLU A 1177 27.69 -38.60 6.20
CA GLU A 1177 26.80 -38.99 5.11
C GLU A 1177 25.82 -37.86 4.76
N PRO A 1178 25.37 -37.75 3.49
CA PRO A 1178 24.31 -36.83 3.09
C PRO A 1178 23.05 -37.03 3.93
N ARG A 1179 22.50 -35.93 4.44
CA ARG A 1179 21.25 -35.92 5.21
C ARG A 1179 20.30 -34.87 4.63
N PRO A 1180 19.66 -35.13 3.47
CA PRO A 1180 18.67 -34.22 2.88
C PRO A 1180 17.41 -34.04 3.74
N GLY A 1181 17.28 -34.83 4.80
CA GLY A 1181 16.11 -34.86 5.65
C GLY A 1181 14.93 -35.60 5.00
N PRO A 1182 13.75 -35.54 5.64
CA PRO A 1182 12.45 -35.71 5.00
C PRO A 1182 12.30 -35.57 3.48
N ALA A 1183 11.63 -36.55 2.88
CA ALA A 1183 10.94 -36.34 1.62
C ALA A 1183 9.59 -35.60 1.82
N GLY A 1184 9.33 -34.62 0.96
CA GLY A 1184 8.04 -33.97 0.72
C GLY A 1184 7.62 -32.91 1.74
N PRO A 1185 6.57 -32.12 1.44
CA PRO A 1185 5.89 -31.32 2.46
C PRO A 1185 5.39 -32.26 3.56
N ARG A 1186 6.00 -32.18 4.75
CA ARG A 1186 5.58 -32.96 5.91
C ARG A 1186 4.48 -32.23 6.64
N VAL A 1187 3.39 -32.94 6.91
CA VAL A 1187 2.29 -32.46 7.74
C VAL A 1187 2.23 -33.31 9.00
N THR A 1188 2.44 -32.71 10.16
CA THR A 1188 2.27 -33.39 11.45
C THR A 1188 0.78 -33.50 11.76
N TRP A 1189 0.23 -34.71 11.69
CA TRP A 1189 -1.21 -34.92 11.92
C TRP A 1189 -1.53 -35.23 13.38
N THR A 1190 -2.14 -34.27 14.08
CA THR A 1190 -2.91 -34.46 15.32
C THR A 1190 -4.40 -34.70 15.03
N PRO A 1191 -5.20 -35.28 15.96
CA PRO A 1191 -6.64 -35.43 15.76
C PRO A 1191 -7.35 -34.12 15.38
N VAL A 1192 -6.95 -33.00 16.00
CA VAL A 1192 -7.47 -31.66 15.69
C VAL A 1192 -7.07 -31.20 14.28
N SER A 1193 -5.85 -31.51 13.84
CA SER A 1193 -5.39 -31.17 12.49
C SER A 1193 -6.03 -32.04 11.40
N VAL A 1194 -6.36 -33.31 11.68
CA VAL A 1194 -7.11 -34.17 10.74
C VAL A 1194 -8.50 -33.58 10.50
N ILE A 1195 -9.19 -33.20 11.57
CA ILE A 1195 -10.49 -32.51 11.47
C ILE A 1195 -10.36 -31.20 10.69
N GLY A 1196 -9.31 -30.41 10.98
CA GLY A 1196 -9.01 -29.18 10.25
C GLY A 1196 -8.74 -29.40 8.76
N GLY A 1197 -7.98 -30.44 8.40
CA GLY A 1197 -7.67 -30.82 7.02
C GLY A 1197 -8.91 -31.27 6.25
N LEU A 1198 -9.75 -32.10 6.85
CA LEU A 1198 -11.04 -32.48 6.27
C LEU A 1198 -11.96 -31.27 6.08
N ALA A 1199 -12.01 -30.38 7.07
CA ALA A 1199 -12.76 -29.12 6.97
C ALA A 1199 -12.19 -28.21 5.87
N ALA A 1200 -10.87 -28.14 5.70
CA ALA A 1200 -10.23 -27.40 4.61
C ALA A 1200 -10.64 -27.92 3.24
N VAL A 1201 -10.58 -29.24 3.01
CA VAL A 1201 -10.97 -29.86 1.73
C VAL A 1201 -12.45 -29.59 1.45
N ALA A 1202 -13.33 -29.83 2.42
CA ALA A 1202 -14.76 -29.57 2.27
C ALA A 1202 -15.04 -28.08 1.96
N LEU A 1203 -14.34 -27.17 2.65
CA LEU A 1203 -14.47 -25.73 2.46
C LEU A 1203 -13.99 -25.29 1.07
N LEU A 1204 -12.84 -25.80 0.61
CA LEU A 1204 -12.30 -25.49 -0.72
C LEU A 1204 -13.23 -25.97 -1.84
N VAL A 1205 -13.74 -27.20 -1.74
CA VAL A 1205 -14.72 -27.75 -2.70
C VAL A 1205 -15.99 -26.92 -2.72
N LEU A 1206 -16.55 -26.61 -1.54
CA LEU A 1206 -17.76 -25.82 -1.40
C LEU A 1206 -17.62 -24.41 -1.98
N LEU A 1207 -16.55 -23.70 -1.64
CA LEU A 1207 -16.29 -22.33 -2.10
C LEU A 1207 -16.01 -22.29 -3.61
N THR A 1208 -15.31 -23.29 -4.14
CA THR A 1208 -15.06 -23.41 -5.59
C THR A 1208 -16.35 -23.69 -6.35
N ALA A 1209 -17.13 -24.70 -5.93
CA ALA A 1209 -18.41 -25.03 -6.54
C ALA A 1209 -19.37 -23.85 -6.52
N ARG A 1210 -19.39 -23.09 -5.41
CA ARG A 1210 -20.18 -21.87 -5.27
C ARG A 1210 -19.81 -20.80 -6.30
N GLU A 1211 -18.53 -20.46 -6.44
CA GLU A 1211 -18.12 -19.42 -7.39
C GLU A 1211 -18.34 -19.88 -8.84
N VAL A 1212 -18.09 -21.16 -9.14
CA VAL A 1212 -18.38 -21.73 -10.47
C VAL A 1212 -19.86 -21.67 -10.80
N LEU A 1213 -20.75 -22.12 -9.90
CA LEU A 1213 -22.20 -22.07 -10.12
C LEU A 1213 -22.69 -20.64 -10.28
N ARG A 1214 -22.16 -19.71 -9.48
CA ARG A 1214 -22.51 -18.29 -9.55
C ARG A 1214 -22.16 -17.65 -10.91
N VAL A 1215 -21.05 -18.05 -11.52
CA VAL A 1215 -20.57 -17.46 -12.79
C VAL A 1215 -21.09 -18.21 -14.01
N ALA A 1216 -21.11 -19.55 -13.98
CA ALA A 1216 -21.40 -20.38 -15.13
C ALA A 1216 -22.90 -20.74 -15.29
N ALA A 1217 -23.68 -20.81 -14.19
CA ALA A 1217 -25.08 -21.30 -14.24
C ALA A 1217 -26.12 -20.17 -14.32
N ARG A 1218 -27.24 -20.41 -15.04
CA ARG A 1218 -28.38 -19.47 -15.14
C ARG A 1218 -29.08 -19.34 -13.79
N PRO A 1219 -29.29 -18.12 -13.24
CA PRO A 1219 -29.80 -17.95 -11.89
C PRO A 1219 -31.25 -18.44 -11.80
N GLY A 1220 -31.47 -19.66 -11.31
CA GLY A 1220 -32.79 -20.12 -10.87
C GLY A 1220 -33.01 -19.91 -9.38
N VAL A 1221 -34.26 -19.79 -8.93
CA VAL A 1221 -34.64 -19.57 -7.52
C VAL A 1221 -34.04 -20.63 -6.58
N ARG A 1222 -34.04 -21.91 -6.99
CA ARG A 1222 -33.43 -23.01 -6.23
C ARG A 1222 -31.91 -22.86 -6.09
N GLN A 1223 -31.23 -22.38 -7.13
CA GLN A 1223 -29.78 -22.16 -7.10
C GLN A 1223 -29.41 -20.94 -6.26
N LEU A 1224 -30.21 -19.87 -6.27
CA LEU A 1224 -30.05 -18.72 -5.39
C LEU A 1224 -30.19 -19.11 -3.90
N ARG A 1225 -31.18 -19.94 -3.57
CA ARG A 1225 -31.34 -20.50 -2.21
C ARG A 1225 -30.15 -21.38 -1.82
N TRP A 1226 -29.66 -22.23 -2.73
CA TRP A 1226 -28.46 -23.04 -2.48
C TRP A 1226 -27.20 -22.18 -2.29
N LEU A 1227 -27.01 -21.13 -3.11
CA LEU A 1227 -25.91 -20.18 -2.97
C LEU A 1227 -25.94 -19.42 -1.63
N GLN A 1228 -27.13 -19.09 -1.12
CA GLN A 1228 -27.29 -18.52 0.22
C GLN A 1228 -27.01 -19.54 1.32
N GLY A 1229 -27.54 -20.77 1.19
CA GLY A 1229 -27.30 -21.86 2.16
C GLY A 1229 -25.83 -22.26 2.26
N SER A 1230 -25.13 -22.34 1.12
CA SER A 1230 -23.70 -22.68 1.08
C SER A 1230 -22.81 -21.67 1.83
N TYR A 1231 -23.22 -20.41 1.96
CA TYR A 1231 -22.49 -19.43 2.79
C TYR A 1231 -22.56 -19.79 4.27
N TRP A 1232 -23.74 -20.18 4.76
CA TRP A 1232 -23.92 -20.57 6.14
C TRP A 1232 -23.22 -21.88 6.45
N PHE A 1233 -23.11 -22.80 5.48
CA PHE A 1233 -22.36 -24.05 5.64
C PHE A 1233 -20.83 -23.84 5.61
N ALA A 1234 -20.35 -22.83 4.89
CA ALA A 1234 -18.92 -22.49 4.85
C ALA A 1234 -18.40 -21.95 6.20
N LEU A 1235 -19.26 -21.29 6.99
CA LEU A 1235 -18.85 -20.57 8.21
C LEU A 1235 -18.38 -21.52 9.33
N PRO A 1236 -19.11 -22.60 9.67
CA PRO A 1236 -18.63 -23.61 10.62
C PRO A 1236 -17.34 -24.30 10.16
N LEU A 1237 -17.24 -24.66 8.87
CA LEU A 1237 -16.03 -25.28 8.31
C LEU A 1237 -14.83 -24.35 8.43
N LEU A 1238 -15.02 -23.06 8.14
CA LEU A 1238 -13.97 -22.04 8.31
C LEU A 1238 -13.56 -21.89 9.77
N LEU A 1239 -14.51 -21.89 10.72
CA LEU A 1239 -14.20 -21.82 12.14
C LEU A 1239 -13.41 -23.04 12.62
N VAL A 1240 -13.78 -24.24 12.19
CA VAL A 1240 -13.07 -25.48 12.49
C VAL A 1240 -11.65 -25.44 11.93
N LEU A 1241 -11.49 -25.01 10.68
CA LEU A 1241 -10.18 -24.82 10.05
C LEU A 1241 -9.31 -23.83 10.84
N LEU A 1242 -9.85 -22.65 11.15
CA LEU A 1242 -9.10 -21.61 11.89
C LEU A 1242 -8.73 -22.06 13.29
N ALA A 1243 -9.65 -22.73 14.02
CA ALA A 1243 -9.36 -23.27 15.34
C ALA A 1243 -8.25 -24.34 15.28
N SER A 1244 -8.31 -25.20 14.26
CA SER A 1244 -7.28 -26.22 14.01
C SER A 1244 -5.92 -25.60 13.72
N LEU A 1245 -5.88 -24.56 12.88
CA LEU A 1245 -4.66 -23.83 12.58
C LEU A 1245 -4.09 -23.10 13.79
N VAL A 1246 -4.91 -22.40 14.57
CA VAL A 1246 -4.47 -21.76 15.82
C VAL A 1246 -3.86 -22.79 16.77
N HIS A 1247 -4.50 -23.95 16.91
CA HIS A 1247 -3.94 -25.04 17.72
C HIS A 1247 -2.61 -25.53 17.17
N ARG A 1248 -2.49 -25.73 15.85
CA ARG A 1248 -1.22 -26.13 15.21
C ARG A 1248 -0.12 -25.09 15.42
N PHE A 1249 -0.38 -23.82 15.12
CA PHE A 1249 0.58 -22.75 15.33
C PHE A 1249 0.98 -22.61 16.81
N ALA A 1250 0.09 -22.86 17.76
CA ALA A 1250 0.42 -22.80 19.18
C ALA A 1250 1.16 -24.04 19.72
N THR A 1251 1.10 -25.18 19.02
CA THR A 1251 1.71 -26.45 19.48
C THR A 1251 3.00 -26.80 18.75
N MET A 1252 3.23 -26.21 17.57
CA MET A 1252 4.38 -26.49 16.71
C MET A 1252 5.34 -25.30 16.56
N SER A 1253 5.00 -24.12 17.11
CA SER A 1253 5.86 -22.92 17.12
C SER A 1253 6.97 -22.97 18.17
#